data_AF-A0A2J5HXZ6-F1
#
_entry.id   AF-A0A2J5HXZ6-F1
#
_cell.length_a   1.000
_cell.length_b   1.000
_cell.length_c   1.000
_cell.angle_alpha   90.00
_cell.angle_beta   90.00
_cell.angle_gamma   90.00
#
_symmetry.space_group_name_H-M   'P 1'
#
loop_
_entity.id
_entity.type
_entity.pdbx_description
1 polymer ?
#
loop_
_entity_poly.entity_id
_entity_poly.type
_entity_poly.pdbx_seq_one_letter_code
_entity_poly.pdbx_strand_id
1 'polypeptide(L)'
;MAPLQAGYFQSLQFPSESTVVIHDQIYGDHHITEPILVELLRSPTLQRLTGVWQSGITALFNLGPRVSRFEHSVGAFLLVRKVGASVAEQVAALLHDVSHTALSHVMDWALSKPGEDSYHEEHKERYIAMTPLPQILARHGFADLKPLHEHLYPLVERPAPHLCADRLDYALRDAAAFGKMPLAEAQGVFRAFAAFPDVESPARLMVLPDVSLALRLSRVYIECDRDVWCNPSHIDMYKRTGQIIRDLVEQGKVSDNELWCPDDEFWALLRSASNAEGLKDLERLETEGAPEIKGLGLPPGAKVRTIDPDVYIPGQDKPCPLSAVSDTWAREREQYIQNQAYTTTDLQGALPLVARGKVRDLYEVDEKTLLFIATDRISAYDVIMENGIPNKGVLLTLCTKTWFKILSDAVPGLRTHFLTLDLPPQIPTSLRPVLQNRSMQVRKLKILPIEAIVRGYITGSAWNEYKKSGTVHGIPVAPGLQESQAFPDGPIYTPSTKAEQGEHDENIHPDQATKILGEPHASTVAALAIKLYKAAHEYALTRGVIIADTKFEFGVDEATNEVVLADEVLTPDSSRFWPKDSYAVGRGQQSFDKQFLRDWLVKEGLKGKEGVRMTEEIALKTSEKYKEAWERITGGV
;
A
#
# COMPACT_ATOMS: atom_id res chain seq x y z
N MET A 1 -26.81 23.49 34.54
CA MET A 1 -26.11 22.19 34.51
C MET A 1 -24.63 22.46 34.27
N ALA A 2 -23.73 21.64 34.80
CA ALA A 2 -22.31 21.73 34.44
C ALA A 2 -22.13 21.45 32.93
N PRO A 3 -21.16 22.09 32.26
CA PRO A 3 -20.84 21.76 30.87
C PRO A 3 -20.48 20.27 30.73
N LEU A 4 -20.96 19.63 29.67
CA LEU A 4 -20.51 18.30 29.28
C LEU A 4 -19.14 18.45 28.62
N GLN A 5 -18.08 17.95 29.26
CA GLN A 5 -16.76 17.87 28.63
C GLN A 5 -16.80 16.72 27.61
N ALA A 6 -16.76 17.07 26.33
CA ALA A 6 -16.93 16.12 25.23
C ALA A 6 -15.64 15.36 24.90
N GLY A 7 -14.48 16.00 25.12
CA GLY A 7 -13.18 15.43 24.81
C GLY A 7 -12.05 16.39 25.20
N TYR A 8 -11.02 16.47 24.36
CA TYR A 8 -9.82 17.26 24.60
C TYR A 8 -10.01 18.76 24.29
N PHE A 9 -10.73 19.09 23.21
CA PHE A 9 -10.92 20.47 22.75
C PHE A 9 -12.34 21.00 22.95
N GLN A 10 -13.31 20.13 23.25
CA GLN A 10 -14.72 20.48 23.14
C GLN A 10 -15.50 20.32 24.45
N SER A 11 -16.39 21.27 24.72
CA SER A 11 -17.40 21.18 25.78
C SER A 11 -18.76 21.70 25.31
N LEU A 12 -19.83 21.14 25.85
CA LEU A 12 -21.21 21.49 25.49
C LEU A 12 -21.97 22.04 26.69
N GLN A 13 -22.74 23.09 26.47
CA GLN A 13 -23.69 23.64 27.42
C GLN A 13 -25.12 23.50 26.91
N PHE A 14 -26.03 23.28 27.85
CA PHE A 14 -27.43 22.98 27.59
C PHE A 14 -28.32 24.03 28.28
N PRO A 15 -28.34 25.28 27.78
CA PRO A 15 -29.02 26.39 28.45
C PRO A 15 -30.55 26.25 28.48
N SER A 16 -31.14 25.55 27.51
CA SER A 16 -32.58 25.28 27.43
C SER A 16 -32.85 23.97 26.67
N GLU A 17 -34.07 23.46 26.71
CA GLU A 17 -34.47 22.26 25.95
C GLU A 17 -34.30 22.42 24.43
N SER A 18 -34.37 23.64 23.90
CA SER A 18 -34.29 23.95 22.47
C SER A 18 -32.94 24.52 22.03
N THR A 19 -31.92 24.52 22.89
CA THR A 19 -30.64 25.14 22.56
C THR A 19 -29.47 24.36 23.15
N VAL A 20 -28.43 24.18 22.33
CA VAL A 20 -27.11 23.67 22.73
C VAL A 20 -26.06 24.72 22.34
N VAL A 21 -25.11 24.99 23.23
CA VAL A 21 -23.94 25.81 22.92
C VAL A 21 -22.72 24.90 22.94
N ILE A 22 -22.02 24.82 21.82
CA ILE A 22 -20.78 24.05 21.67
C ILE A 22 -19.62 25.04 21.77
N HIS A 23 -18.70 24.78 22.68
CA HIS A 23 -17.42 25.46 22.77
C HIS A 23 -16.34 24.54 22.24
N ASP A 24 -15.74 24.88 21.10
CA ASP A 24 -14.67 24.10 20.48
C ASP A 24 -13.41 24.96 20.36
N GLN A 25 -12.28 24.51 20.90
CA GLN A 25 -11.04 25.28 20.86
C GLN A 25 -10.47 25.47 19.44
N ILE A 26 -10.82 24.60 18.49
CA ILE A 26 -10.39 24.71 17.08
C ILE A 26 -11.40 25.50 16.26
N TYR A 27 -12.71 25.29 16.48
CA TYR A 27 -13.76 25.84 15.62
C TYR A 27 -14.56 27.00 16.22
N GLY A 28 -14.27 27.37 17.46
CA GLY A 28 -14.95 28.46 18.18
C GLY A 28 -16.29 28.03 18.79
N ASP A 29 -17.09 29.03 19.14
CA ASP A 29 -18.38 28.85 19.80
C ASP A 29 -19.53 28.77 18.79
N HIS A 30 -20.43 27.79 18.96
CA HIS A 30 -21.57 27.56 18.08
C HIS A 30 -22.87 27.39 18.85
N HIS A 31 -23.92 28.11 18.41
CA HIS A 31 -25.27 28.02 18.96
C HIS A 31 -26.14 27.16 18.03
N ILE A 32 -26.61 26.02 18.54
CA ILE A 32 -27.44 25.07 17.81
C ILE A 32 -28.88 25.19 18.30
N THR A 33 -29.80 25.38 17.36
CA THR A 33 -31.23 25.63 17.63
C THR A 33 -32.16 24.79 16.77
N GLU A 34 -31.62 24.09 15.78
CA GLU A 34 -32.34 23.16 14.92
C GLU A 34 -32.83 21.98 15.77
N PRO A 35 -34.15 21.73 15.87
CA PRO A 35 -34.71 20.77 16.83
C PRO A 35 -34.10 19.38 16.75
N ILE A 36 -33.86 18.87 15.54
CA ILE A 36 -33.24 17.56 15.33
C ILE A 36 -31.79 17.50 15.86
N LEU A 37 -30.97 18.53 15.58
CA LEU A 37 -29.58 18.57 16.01
C LEU A 37 -29.51 18.70 17.54
N VAL A 38 -30.38 19.51 18.14
CA VAL A 38 -30.51 19.63 19.60
C VAL A 38 -30.88 18.29 20.24
N GLU A 39 -31.86 17.57 19.67
CA GLU A 39 -32.27 16.26 20.18
C GLU A 39 -31.18 15.20 20.03
N LEU A 40 -30.48 15.16 18.90
CA LEU A 40 -29.37 14.23 18.66
C LEU A 40 -28.19 14.47 19.61
N LEU A 41 -27.77 15.73 19.82
CA LEU A 41 -26.71 16.10 20.77
C LEU A 41 -27.05 15.76 22.23
N ARG A 42 -28.34 15.60 22.54
CA ARG A 42 -28.84 15.16 23.84
C ARG A 42 -29.07 13.66 23.93
N SER A 43 -29.03 12.95 22.80
CA SER A 43 -29.36 11.52 22.77
C SER A 43 -28.29 10.71 23.50
N PRO A 44 -28.68 9.74 24.35
CA PRO A 44 -27.71 8.83 24.97
C PRO A 44 -26.87 8.06 23.95
N THR A 45 -27.47 7.75 22.79
CA THR A 45 -26.79 7.05 21.68
C THR A 45 -25.57 7.84 21.20
N LEU A 46 -25.71 9.14 20.98
CA LEU A 46 -24.58 9.97 20.55
C LEU A 46 -23.65 10.27 21.73
N GLN A 47 -24.18 10.66 22.90
CA GLN A 47 -23.37 11.01 24.07
C GLN A 47 -22.48 9.87 24.58
N ARG A 48 -22.84 8.60 24.32
CA ARG A 48 -21.95 7.46 24.58
C ARG A 48 -20.54 7.68 24.01
N LEU A 49 -20.43 8.29 22.83
CA LEU A 49 -19.15 8.52 22.18
C LEU A 49 -18.20 9.45 22.95
N THR A 50 -18.65 10.17 23.99
CA THR A 50 -17.74 10.99 24.82
C THR A 50 -16.75 10.13 25.60
N GLY A 51 -17.09 8.86 25.82
CA GLY A 51 -16.21 7.88 26.46
C GLY A 51 -15.57 6.89 25.48
N VAL A 52 -15.66 7.12 24.17
CA VAL A 52 -15.00 6.29 23.15
C VAL A 52 -13.86 7.09 22.54
N TRP A 53 -12.62 6.65 22.75
CA TRP A 53 -11.44 7.42 22.34
C TRP A 53 -11.10 7.17 20.88
N GLN A 54 -10.80 8.24 20.14
CA GLN A 54 -10.43 8.17 18.71
C GLN A 54 -9.21 7.29 18.48
N SER A 55 -8.18 7.45 19.33
CA SER A 55 -6.97 6.62 19.34
C SER A 55 -7.11 5.32 20.16
N GLY A 56 -8.31 4.95 20.60
CA GLY A 56 -8.61 3.70 21.29
C GLY A 56 -7.69 3.43 22.49
N ILE A 57 -7.07 2.25 22.50
CA ILE A 57 -6.27 1.76 23.63
C ILE A 57 -5.10 2.68 24.04
N THR A 58 -4.49 3.40 23.09
CA THR A 58 -3.37 4.30 23.42
C THR A 58 -3.84 5.53 24.19
N ALA A 59 -5.02 6.06 23.87
CA ALA A 59 -5.64 7.15 24.63
C ALA A 59 -6.15 6.67 26.00
N LEU A 60 -6.70 5.45 26.09
CA LEU A 60 -7.13 4.85 27.36
C LEU A 60 -5.98 4.83 28.36
N PHE A 61 -4.78 4.44 27.91
CA PHE A 61 -3.56 4.38 28.74
C PHE A 61 -2.73 5.67 28.77
N ASN A 62 -3.30 6.80 28.34
CA ASN A 62 -2.63 8.11 28.39
C ASN A 62 -1.30 8.17 27.62
N LEU A 63 -1.14 7.36 26.58
CA LEU A 63 -0.03 7.42 25.63
C LEU A 63 -0.26 8.49 24.55
N GLY A 64 -1.44 9.11 24.56
CA GLY A 64 -1.82 10.22 23.70
C GLY A 64 -2.96 11.04 24.29
N PRO A 65 -3.34 12.14 23.63
CA PRO A 65 -4.48 12.95 23.99
C PRO A 65 -5.80 12.17 23.90
N ARG A 66 -6.75 12.53 24.76
CA ARG A 66 -8.08 11.92 24.84
C ARG A 66 -9.10 12.67 23.97
N VAL A 67 -8.86 12.66 22.65
CA VAL A 67 -9.86 13.07 21.66
C VAL A 67 -10.93 11.96 21.58
N SER A 68 -12.19 12.31 21.73
CA SER A 68 -13.31 11.35 21.70
C SER A 68 -13.97 11.30 20.32
N ARG A 69 -14.65 10.19 20.03
CA ARG A 69 -15.47 10.05 18.81
C ARG A 69 -16.64 11.02 18.78
N PHE A 70 -17.13 11.45 19.95
CA PHE A 70 -18.17 12.49 20.05
C PHE A 70 -17.63 13.82 19.55
N GLU A 71 -16.45 14.21 20.06
CA GLU A 71 -15.80 15.45 19.68
C GLU A 71 -15.51 15.49 18.18
N HIS A 72 -15.09 14.36 17.60
CA HIS A 72 -14.88 14.21 16.16
C HIS A 72 -16.20 14.35 15.35
N SER A 73 -17.26 13.65 15.77
CA SER A 73 -18.58 13.72 15.13
C SER A 73 -19.16 15.14 15.13
N VAL A 74 -19.07 15.84 16.26
CA VAL A 74 -19.47 17.26 16.36
C VAL A 74 -18.58 18.13 15.50
N GLY A 75 -17.28 17.84 15.43
CA GLY A 75 -16.33 18.52 14.58
C GLY A 75 -16.68 18.46 13.10
N ALA A 76 -16.91 17.26 12.56
CA ALA A 76 -17.35 17.05 11.18
C ALA A 76 -18.65 17.81 10.89
N PHE A 77 -19.61 17.76 11.82
CA PHE A 77 -20.84 18.54 11.77
C PHE A 77 -20.59 20.06 11.65
N LEU A 78 -19.70 20.62 12.47
CA LEU A 78 -19.37 22.04 12.43
C LEU A 78 -18.67 22.45 11.12
N LEU A 79 -17.85 21.56 10.56
CA LEU A 79 -17.18 21.80 9.27
C LEU A 79 -18.18 21.92 8.12
N VAL A 80 -19.13 20.98 8.00
CA VAL A 80 -20.15 21.06 6.94
C VAL A 80 -21.11 22.23 7.18
N ARG A 81 -21.47 22.52 8.43
CA ARG A 81 -22.30 23.68 8.80
C ARG A 81 -21.68 25.00 8.37
N LYS A 82 -20.37 25.18 8.57
CA LYS A 82 -19.63 26.39 8.18
C LYS A 82 -19.79 26.71 6.70
N VAL A 83 -19.84 25.69 5.84
CA VAL A 83 -19.93 25.85 4.37
C VAL A 83 -21.36 25.77 3.84
N GLY A 84 -22.37 25.92 4.71
CA GLY A 84 -23.77 25.99 4.32
C GLY A 84 -24.37 24.64 3.95
N ALA A 85 -24.01 23.57 4.65
CA ALA A 85 -24.67 22.28 4.51
C ALA A 85 -26.15 22.33 4.90
N SER A 86 -26.98 21.53 4.22
CA SER A 86 -28.39 21.35 4.61
C SER A 86 -28.50 20.72 6.01
N VAL A 87 -29.65 20.82 6.66
CA VAL A 87 -29.86 20.14 7.96
C VAL A 87 -29.67 18.63 7.82
N ALA A 88 -30.09 18.03 6.71
CA ALA A 88 -29.89 16.59 6.45
C ALA A 88 -28.40 16.21 6.40
N GLU A 89 -27.60 17.01 5.71
CA GLU A 89 -26.16 16.82 5.57
C GLU A 89 -25.41 17.09 6.89
N GLN A 90 -25.88 18.06 7.69
CA GLN A 90 -25.39 18.29 9.04
C GLN A 90 -25.70 17.11 9.99
N VAL A 91 -26.87 16.50 9.86
CA VAL A 91 -27.24 15.28 10.60
C VAL A 91 -26.38 14.10 10.17
N ALA A 92 -26.12 13.94 8.86
CA ALA A 92 -25.21 12.92 8.34
C ALA A 92 -23.80 13.08 8.93
N ALA A 93 -23.25 14.30 8.90
CA ALA A 93 -21.96 14.60 9.52
C ALA A 93 -21.95 14.34 11.04
N LEU A 94 -23.04 14.62 11.75
CA LEU A 94 -23.11 14.38 13.20
C LEU A 94 -23.18 12.89 13.55
N LEU A 95 -23.70 12.05 12.65
CA LEU A 95 -23.96 10.63 12.90
C LEU A 95 -23.00 9.67 12.17
N HIS A 96 -22.08 10.18 11.34
CA HIS A 96 -21.22 9.34 10.52
C HIS A 96 -20.46 8.28 11.34
N ASP A 97 -19.98 8.65 12.52
CA ASP A 97 -19.18 7.81 13.41
C ASP A 97 -19.98 7.16 14.56
N VAL A 98 -21.32 7.25 14.53
CA VAL A 98 -22.18 6.85 15.66
C VAL A 98 -22.05 5.38 16.05
N SER A 99 -21.68 4.52 15.09
CA SER A 99 -21.54 3.08 15.25
C SER A 99 -20.19 2.62 15.80
N HIS A 100 -19.24 3.54 16.07
CA HIS A 100 -17.95 3.17 16.65
C HIS A 100 -18.11 2.39 17.96
N THR A 101 -17.51 1.21 18.02
CA THR A 101 -17.44 0.38 19.23
C THR A 101 -16.43 0.93 20.23
N ALA A 102 -16.43 0.36 21.43
CA ALA A 102 -15.38 0.58 22.41
C ALA A 102 -13.99 0.33 21.78
N LEU A 103 -13.02 1.15 22.19
CA LEU A 103 -11.63 1.15 21.72
C LEU A 103 -11.46 1.42 20.22
N SER A 104 -12.47 1.98 19.55
CA SER A 104 -12.43 2.38 18.14
C SER A 104 -11.86 1.27 17.23
N HIS A 105 -10.80 1.54 16.48
CA HIS A 105 -10.21 0.63 15.49
C HIS A 105 -9.45 -0.55 16.10
N VAL A 106 -9.35 -0.68 17.43
CA VAL A 106 -8.91 -1.94 18.04
C VAL A 106 -9.87 -3.07 17.67
N MET A 107 -11.17 -2.77 17.51
CA MET A 107 -12.17 -3.74 17.12
C MET A 107 -11.93 -4.31 15.72
N ASP A 108 -11.33 -3.53 14.82
CA ASP A 108 -10.95 -4.00 13.48
C ASP A 108 -9.94 -5.15 13.56
N TRP A 109 -9.08 -5.16 14.59
CA TRP A 109 -8.13 -6.25 14.84
C TRP A 109 -8.75 -7.42 15.60
N ALA A 110 -9.92 -7.23 16.22
CA ALA A 110 -10.60 -8.26 16.97
C ALA A 110 -11.58 -9.05 16.09
N LEU A 111 -12.47 -8.34 15.39
CA LEU A 111 -13.70 -8.92 14.84
C LEU A 111 -13.94 -8.64 13.35
N SER A 112 -13.25 -7.69 12.71
CA SER A 112 -13.39 -7.50 11.26
C SER A 112 -12.95 -8.75 10.53
N LYS A 113 -13.77 -9.20 9.59
CA LYS A 113 -13.38 -10.29 8.70
C LYS A 113 -12.40 -9.76 7.67
N PRO A 114 -11.57 -10.63 7.09
CA PRO A 114 -10.71 -10.20 6.01
C PRO A 114 -11.57 -9.60 4.87
N GLY A 115 -11.32 -8.32 4.57
CA GLY A 115 -11.85 -7.65 3.36
C GLY A 115 -13.09 -6.82 3.60
N GLU A 116 -13.61 -6.90 4.81
CA GLU A 116 -14.53 -5.93 5.35
C GLU A 116 -13.80 -4.59 5.54
N ASP A 117 -14.56 -3.51 5.45
CA ASP A 117 -14.12 -2.22 5.94
C ASP A 117 -13.94 -2.25 7.47
N SER A 118 -13.76 -1.09 8.09
CA SER A 118 -13.67 -1.04 9.56
C SER A 118 -14.96 -1.59 10.18
N TYR A 119 -14.85 -2.30 11.31
CA TYR A 119 -15.95 -3.03 11.94
C TYR A 119 -17.20 -2.16 12.14
N HIS A 120 -16.99 -0.91 12.53
CA HIS A 120 -18.09 0.04 12.77
C HIS A 120 -18.85 0.43 11.49
N GLU A 121 -18.21 0.41 10.32
CA GLU A 121 -18.86 0.71 9.04
C GLU A 121 -19.78 -0.45 8.62
N GLU A 122 -19.25 -1.67 8.62
CA GLU A 122 -20.01 -2.89 8.27
C GLU A 122 -21.21 -3.12 9.19
N HIS A 123 -21.07 -2.73 10.46
CA HIS A 123 -22.10 -2.93 11.47
C HIS A 123 -22.94 -1.68 11.78
N LYS A 124 -22.79 -0.62 10.99
CA LYS A 124 -23.49 0.65 11.20
C LYS A 124 -25.00 0.53 11.14
N GLU A 125 -25.53 -0.06 10.05
CA GLU A 125 -26.98 -0.26 9.89
C GLU A 125 -27.56 -1.10 11.02
N ARG A 126 -26.83 -2.16 11.42
CA ARG A 126 -27.20 -3.02 12.55
C ARG A 126 -27.26 -2.23 13.86
N TYR A 127 -26.22 -1.44 14.16
CA TYR A 127 -26.19 -0.62 15.36
C TYR A 127 -27.34 0.38 15.40
N ILE A 128 -27.55 1.11 14.29
CA ILE A 128 -28.63 2.09 14.17
C ILE A 128 -29.99 1.46 14.47
N ALA A 129 -30.26 0.26 13.93
CA ALA A 129 -31.53 -0.45 14.14
C ALA A 129 -31.81 -0.80 15.61
N MET A 130 -30.77 -0.89 16.45
CA MET A 130 -30.88 -1.16 17.88
C MET A 130 -31.05 0.11 18.73
N THR A 131 -31.02 1.29 18.12
CA THR A 131 -31.06 2.58 18.81
C THR A 131 -32.37 3.33 18.57
N PRO A 132 -32.67 4.38 19.36
CA PRO A 132 -33.77 5.30 19.09
C PRO A 132 -33.57 6.21 17.87
N LEU A 133 -32.42 6.16 17.17
CA LEU A 133 -32.09 7.09 16.08
C LEU A 133 -33.13 7.08 14.95
N PRO A 134 -33.60 5.92 14.43
CA PRO A 134 -34.62 5.93 13.39
C PRO A 134 -35.91 6.65 13.80
N GLN A 135 -36.32 6.52 15.07
CA GLN A 135 -37.51 7.19 15.59
C GLN A 135 -37.27 8.69 15.78
N ILE A 136 -36.07 9.11 16.21
CA ILE A 136 -35.68 10.53 16.27
C ILE A 136 -35.72 11.13 14.86
N LEU A 137 -35.07 10.51 13.88
CA LEU A 137 -35.03 10.97 12.49
C LEU A 137 -36.45 11.09 11.90
N ALA A 138 -37.29 10.08 12.10
CA ALA A 138 -38.67 10.09 11.62
C ALA A 138 -39.52 11.23 12.22
N ARG A 139 -39.38 11.53 13.53
CA ARG A 139 -40.09 12.64 14.19
C ARG A 139 -39.75 14.00 13.57
N HIS A 140 -38.55 14.15 13.03
CA HIS A 140 -38.05 15.39 12.44
C HIS A 140 -38.10 15.40 10.91
N GLY A 141 -38.87 14.49 10.30
CA GLY A 141 -39.13 14.50 8.86
C GLY A 141 -38.15 13.69 8.00
N PHE A 142 -37.25 12.91 8.61
CA PHE A 142 -36.30 12.03 7.92
C PHE A 142 -36.69 10.55 8.07
N ALA A 143 -37.97 10.23 7.81
CA ALA A 143 -38.47 8.86 7.90
C ALA A 143 -37.87 7.93 6.83
N ASP A 144 -37.27 8.48 5.78
CA ASP A 144 -36.54 7.76 4.74
C ASP A 144 -35.09 7.43 5.12
N LEU A 145 -34.64 7.86 6.32
CA LEU A 145 -33.31 7.60 6.87
C LEU A 145 -32.15 8.07 5.99
N LYS A 146 -32.39 8.90 4.98
CA LYS A 146 -31.36 9.42 4.08
C LYS A 146 -30.13 10.00 4.78
N PRO A 147 -30.24 10.72 5.91
CA PRO A 147 -29.06 11.23 6.61
C PRO A 147 -28.08 10.15 7.09
N LEU A 148 -28.48 8.87 7.16
CA LEU A 148 -27.62 7.76 7.57
C LEU A 148 -26.84 7.12 6.40
N HIS A 149 -26.91 7.74 5.22
CA HIS A 149 -26.26 7.27 4.00
C HIS A 149 -25.24 8.32 3.54
N GLU A 150 -24.02 8.28 4.07
CA GLU A 150 -22.98 9.31 3.88
C GLU A 150 -22.57 9.50 2.42
N HIS A 151 -22.66 8.44 1.61
CA HIS A 151 -22.36 8.50 0.17
C HIS A 151 -23.26 9.49 -0.60
N LEU A 152 -24.40 9.91 -0.02
CA LEU A 152 -25.27 10.95 -0.57
C LEU A 152 -24.76 12.37 -0.26
N TYR A 153 -23.75 12.51 0.61
CA TYR A 153 -23.25 13.78 1.15
C TYR A 153 -21.72 13.90 1.01
N PRO A 154 -21.20 14.26 -0.19
CA PRO A 154 -19.76 14.29 -0.46
C PRO A 154 -18.93 15.25 0.40
N LEU A 155 -19.55 16.23 1.07
CA LEU A 155 -18.85 17.08 2.04
C LEU A 155 -18.59 16.36 3.37
N VAL A 156 -19.42 15.38 3.73
CA VAL A 156 -19.26 14.58 4.96
C VAL A 156 -18.13 13.59 4.74
N GLU A 157 -18.28 12.76 3.71
CA GLU A 157 -17.36 11.69 3.41
C GLU A 157 -17.11 11.58 1.91
N ARG A 158 -15.85 11.34 1.55
CA ARG A 158 -15.43 11.16 0.15
C ARG A 158 -14.23 10.23 0.08
N PRO A 159 -14.12 9.40 -0.99
CA PRO A 159 -12.93 8.61 -1.23
C PRO A 159 -11.66 9.45 -1.17
N ALA A 160 -10.64 8.90 -0.51
CA ALA A 160 -9.30 9.47 -0.54
C ALA A 160 -8.79 9.58 -1.98
N PRO A 161 -7.97 10.59 -2.31
CA PRO A 161 -7.27 11.50 -1.39
C PRO A 161 -7.95 12.87 -1.16
N HIS A 162 -9.18 13.09 -1.64
CA HIS A 162 -9.87 14.38 -1.50
C HIS A 162 -10.10 14.78 -0.04
N LEU A 163 -10.36 16.06 0.24
CA LEU A 163 -10.86 16.46 1.56
C LEU A 163 -12.36 16.20 1.69
N CYS A 164 -12.77 15.84 2.90
CA CYS A 164 -14.14 15.79 3.39
C CYS A 164 -14.13 16.17 4.88
N ALA A 165 -15.30 16.36 5.49
CA ALA A 165 -15.41 16.82 6.87
C ALA A 165 -14.87 15.81 7.89
N ASP A 166 -15.13 14.51 7.69
CA ASP A 166 -14.49 13.45 8.48
C ASP A 166 -12.96 13.62 8.45
N ARG A 167 -12.37 13.54 7.25
CA ARG A 167 -10.91 13.61 7.06
C ARG A 167 -10.27 14.91 7.54
N LEU A 168 -10.93 16.04 7.33
CA LEU A 168 -10.41 17.32 7.80
C LEU A 168 -10.48 17.42 9.32
N ASP A 169 -11.55 16.93 9.95
CA ASP A 169 -11.71 17.07 11.38
C ASP A 169 -10.67 16.26 12.17
N TYR A 170 -10.57 14.95 11.92
CA TYR A 170 -9.59 14.14 12.66
C TYR A 170 -8.15 14.60 12.37
N ALA A 171 -7.88 15.09 11.16
CA ALA A 171 -6.58 15.65 10.83
C ALA A 171 -6.24 16.88 11.68
N LEU A 172 -7.16 17.85 11.79
CA LEU A 172 -6.92 19.06 12.58
C LEU A 172 -6.84 18.76 14.08
N ARG A 173 -7.72 17.89 14.59
CA ARG A 173 -7.72 17.49 16.00
C ARG A 173 -6.45 16.75 16.38
N ASP A 174 -6.09 15.71 15.64
CA ASP A 174 -4.89 14.93 15.97
C ASP A 174 -3.62 15.76 15.75
N ALA A 175 -3.58 16.58 14.70
CA ALA A 175 -2.44 17.47 14.50
C ALA A 175 -2.23 18.44 15.66
N ALA A 176 -3.31 19.05 16.16
CA ALA A 176 -3.25 19.94 17.31
C ALA A 176 -2.91 19.20 18.60
N ALA A 177 -3.58 18.07 18.85
CA ALA A 177 -3.50 17.33 20.11
C ALA A 177 -2.13 16.66 20.30
N PHE A 178 -1.53 16.16 19.21
CA PHE A 178 -0.19 15.57 19.21
C PHE A 178 0.92 16.60 18.94
N GLY A 179 0.60 17.89 18.89
CA GLY A 179 1.58 18.97 18.73
C GLY A 179 2.28 19.03 17.37
N LYS A 180 1.69 18.43 16.32
CA LYS A 180 2.18 18.49 14.93
C LYS A 180 1.81 19.79 14.23
N MET A 181 0.73 20.43 14.69
CA MET A 181 0.25 21.73 14.23
C MET A 181 -0.14 22.60 15.44
N PRO A 182 0.33 23.85 15.55
CA PRO A 182 -0.15 24.77 16.56
C PRO A 182 -1.67 25.01 16.45
N LEU A 183 -2.35 25.15 17.59
CA LEU A 183 -3.80 25.39 17.62
C LEU A 183 -4.24 26.59 16.74
N ALA A 184 -3.48 27.69 16.77
CA ALA A 184 -3.76 28.88 15.96
C ALA A 184 -3.71 28.62 14.45
N GLU A 185 -2.88 27.67 14.01
CA GLU A 185 -2.75 27.25 12.63
C GLU A 185 -3.91 26.35 12.22
N ALA A 186 -4.33 25.41 13.07
CA ALA A 186 -5.51 24.59 12.85
C ALA A 186 -6.79 25.44 12.74
N GLN A 187 -6.94 26.44 13.62
CA GLN A 187 -7.98 27.45 13.53
C GLN A 187 -7.89 28.26 12.22
N GLY A 188 -6.67 28.48 11.71
CA GLY A 188 -6.41 29.12 10.42
C GLY A 188 -6.96 28.30 9.25
N VAL A 189 -6.73 26.99 9.24
CA VAL A 189 -7.30 26.06 8.25
C VAL A 189 -8.84 26.11 8.32
N PHE A 190 -9.41 26.02 9.52
CA PHE A 190 -10.87 26.13 9.72
C PHE A 190 -11.43 27.45 9.18
N ARG A 191 -10.75 28.58 9.39
CA ARG A 191 -11.21 29.88 8.85
C ARG A 191 -11.15 29.90 7.32
N ALA A 192 -10.12 29.31 6.73
CA ALA A 192 -9.78 29.47 5.31
C ALA A 192 -10.51 28.51 4.36
N PHE A 193 -10.78 27.25 4.75
CA PHE A 193 -11.40 26.31 3.82
C PHE A 193 -12.82 26.75 3.41
N ALA A 194 -13.21 26.35 2.20
CA ALA A 194 -14.49 26.68 1.61
C ALA A 194 -15.11 25.46 0.90
N ALA A 195 -16.36 25.61 0.45
CA ALA A 195 -16.98 24.68 -0.49
C ALA A 195 -17.08 25.32 -1.88
N PHE A 196 -16.84 24.55 -2.94
CA PHE A 196 -16.99 24.95 -4.33
C PHE A 196 -18.00 24.03 -5.04
N PRO A 197 -18.82 24.51 -6.01
CA PRO A 197 -18.91 25.89 -6.51
C PRO A 197 -19.74 26.83 -5.63
N ASP A 198 -20.92 26.40 -5.18
CA ASP A 198 -21.85 27.16 -4.34
C ASP A 198 -22.69 26.23 -3.46
N VAL A 199 -23.48 26.82 -2.55
CA VAL A 199 -24.28 26.11 -1.53
C VAL A 199 -25.42 25.26 -2.09
N GLU A 200 -25.86 25.50 -3.32
CA GLU A 200 -26.97 24.79 -3.96
C GLU A 200 -26.48 23.55 -4.74
N SER A 201 -25.18 23.42 -4.97
CA SER A 201 -24.61 22.28 -5.67
C SER A 201 -24.68 20.99 -4.81
N PRO A 202 -25.24 19.89 -5.34
CA PRO A 202 -25.21 18.59 -4.65
C PRO A 202 -23.83 17.91 -4.72
N ALA A 203 -22.89 18.43 -5.52
CA ALA A 203 -21.56 17.87 -5.73
C ALA A 203 -20.46 18.83 -5.25
N ARG A 204 -20.65 19.41 -4.06
CA ARG A 204 -19.68 20.34 -3.49
C ARG A 204 -18.36 19.65 -3.13
N LEU A 205 -17.26 20.36 -3.35
CA LEU A 205 -15.92 19.97 -2.93
C LEU A 205 -15.47 20.86 -1.80
N MET A 206 -14.82 20.27 -0.79
CA MET A 206 -14.09 21.02 0.21
C MET A 206 -12.73 21.45 -0.37
N VAL A 207 -12.50 22.75 -0.47
CA VAL A 207 -11.33 23.33 -1.14
C VAL A 207 -10.54 24.24 -0.21
N LEU A 208 -9.24 24.33 -0.44
CA LEU A 208 -8.36 25.30 0.20
C LEU A 208 -8.04 26.44 -0.76
N PRO A 209 -8.02 27.70 -0.29
CA PRO A 209 -7.81 28.85 -1.16
C PRO A 209 -6.33 29.12 -1.48
N ASP A 210 -5.41 28.39 -0.83
CA ASP A 210 -3.98 28.67 -0.86
C ASP A 210 -3.16 27.38 -0.91
N VAL A 211 -2.18 27.37 -1.82
CA VAL A 211 -1.27 26.23 -2.04
C VAL A 211 -0.37 26.01 -0.81
N SER A 212 0.09 27.07 -0.14
CA SER A 212 0.97 26.93 1.03
C SER A 212 0.24 26.30 2.21
N LEU A 213 -1.01 26.71 2.46
CA LEU A 213 -1.89 26.12 3.47
C LEU A 213 -2.20 24.65 3.14
N ALA A 214 -2.51 24.36 1.88
CA ALA A 214 -2.76 23.00 1.41
C ALA A 214 -1.54 22.09 1.57
N LEU A 215 -0.33 22.57 1.22
CA LEU A 215 0.93 21.86 1.45
C LEU A 215 1.15 21.57 2.93
N ARG A 216 0.93 22.59 3.77
CA ARG A 216 1.18 22.48 5.21
C ARG A 216 0.22 21.47 5.85
N LEU A 217 -1.08 21.54 5.56
CA LEU A 217 -2.05 20.56 6.03
C LEU A 217 -1.68 19.14 5.57
N SER A 218 -1.31 18.98 4.30
CA SER A 218 -1.03 17.64 3.74
C SER A 218 0.24 17.01 4.30
N ARG A 219 1.27 17.81 4.60
CA ARG A 219 2.49 17.33 5.27
C ARG A 219 2.23 16.95 6.72
N VAL A 220 1.47 17.77 7.45
CA VAL A 220 1.04 17.43 8.82
C VAL A 220 0.22 16.15 8.84
N TYR A 221 -0.66 15.98 7.84
CA TYR A 221 -1.45 14.76 7.71
C TYR A 221 -0.55 13.51 7.57
N ILE A 222 0.50 13.59 6.76
CA ILE A 222 1.52 12.53 6.64
C ILE A 222 2.26 12.31 7.96
N GLU A 223 2.61 13.38 8.69
CA GLU A 223 3.26 13.27 9.99
C GLU A 223 2.35 12.59 11.03
N CYS A 224 1.06 12.92 11.06
CA CYS A 224 0.07 12.27 11.90
C CYS A 224 -0.11 10.80 11.53
N ASP A 225 -0.19 10.47 10.23
CA ASP A 225 -0.25 9.08 9.79
C ASP A 225 0.98 8.31 10.27
N ARG A 226 2.18 8.80 9.95
CA ARG A 226 3.45 8.14 10.30
C ARG A 226 3.62 7.93 11.80
N ASP A 227 3.37 8.98 12.57
CA ASP A 227 3.76 9.03 13.98
C ASP A 227 2.63 8.56 14.91
N VAL A 228 1.39 8.50 14.44
CA VAL A 228 0.21 8.18 15.25
C VAL A 228 -0.62 7.04 14.64
N TRP A 229 -1.19 7.23 13.44
CA TRP A 229 -2.22 6.31 12.91
C TRP A 229 -1.65 5.01 12.31
N CYS A 230 -0.44 5.06 11.78
CA CYS A 230 0.32 3.91 11.30
C CYS A 230 1.59 3.68 12.15
N ASN A 231 1.64 4.21 13.37
CA ASN A 231 2.77 3.97 14.26
C ASN A 231 2.89 2.46 14.59
N PRO A 232 4.01 1.79 14.29
CA PRO A 232 4.15 0.34 14.50
C PRO A 232 3.91 -0.09 15.95
N SER A 233 4.33 0.73 16.92
CA SER A 233 4.14 0.45 18.33
C SER A 233 2.68 0.53 18.75
N HIS A 234 1.92 1.50 18.22
CA HIS A 234 0.49 1.59 18.47
C HIS A 234 -0.26 0.43 17.83
N ILE A 235 0.10 0.06 16.59
CA ILE A 235 -0.52 -1.07 15.90
C ILE A 235 -0.27 -2.39 16.65
N ASP A 236 0.93 -2.58 17.22
CA ASP A 236 1.20 -3.76 18.06
C ASP A 236 0.26 -3.82 19.27
N MET A 237 0.05 -2.69 19.96
CA MET A 237 -0.93 -2.63 21.06
C MET A 237 -2.34 -2.95 20.59
N TYR A 238 -2.76 -2.45 19.42
CA TYR A 238 -4.08 -2.72 18.86
C TYR A 238 -4.26 -4.21 18.55
N LYS A 239 -3.24 -4.85 17.98
CA LYS A 239 -3.25 -6.30 17.69
C LYS A 239 -3.38 -7.14 18.95
N ARG A 240 -2.53 -6.89 19.95
CA ARG A 240 -2.54 -7.65 21.22
C ARG A 240 -3.87 -7.47 21.94
N THR A 241 -4.39 -6.25 21.98
CA THR A 241 -5.70 -5.97 22.58
C THR A 241 -6.84 -6.62 21.79
N GLY A 242 -6.78 -6.54 20.46
CA GLY A 242 -7.76 -7.16 19.57
C GLY A 242 -7.81 -8.68 19.72
N GLN A 243 -6.67 -9.34 19.93
CA GLN A 243 -6.62 -10.78 20.20
C GLN A 243 -7.37 -11.13 21.49
N ILE A 244 -7.14 -10.38 22.58
CA ILE A 244 -7.83 -10.62 23.85
C ILE A 244 -9.35 -10.46 23.69
N ILE A 245 -9.79 -9.41 22.99
CA ILE A 245 -11.21 -9.18 22.71
C ILE A 245 -11.80 -10.36 21.93
N ARG A 246 -11.12 -10.77 20.85
CA ARG A 246 -11.54 -11.90 20.01
C ARG A 246 -11.72 -13.17 20.83
N ASP A 247 -10.72 -13.53 21.64
CA ASP A 247 -10.74 -14.74 22.46
C ASP A 247 -11.93 -14.74 23.44
N LEU A 248 -12.23 -13.58 24.05
CA LEU A 248 -13.35 -13.44 24.98
C LEU A 248 -14.72 -13.51 24.27
N VAL A 249 -14.84 -12.94 23.07
CA VAL A 249 -16.05 -13.02 22.25
C VAL A 249 -16.28 -14.46 21.75
N GLU A 250 -15.24 -15.14 21.27
CA GLU A 250 -15.32 -16.54 20.81
C GLU A 250 -15.68 -17.51 21.96
N GLN A 251 -15.23 -17.21 23.18
CA GLN A 251 -15.62 -17.94 24.39
C GLN A 251 -17.05 -17.63 24.87
N GLY A 252 -17.75 -16.67 24.23
CA GLY A 252 -19.09 -16.23 24.64
C GLY A 252 -19.11 -15.46 25.96
N LYS A 253 -17.97 -14.90 26.39
CA LYS A 253 -17.86 -14.13 27.65
C LYS A 253 -18.08 -12.64 27.47
N VAL A 254 -17.91 -12.14 26.26
CA VAL A 254 -18.31 -10.80 25.83
C VAL A 254 -19.31 -10.97 24.70
N SER A 255 -20.49 -10.42 24.86
CA SER A 255 -21.57 -10.45 23.88
C SER A 255 -21.47 -9.27 22.92
N ASP A 256 -22.11 -9.41 21.76
CA ASP A 256 -22.12 -8.40 20.70
C ASP A 256 -22.64 -7.02 21.18
N ASN A 257 -23.67 -7.00 22.02
CA ASN A 257 -24.23 -5.74 22.55
C ASN A 257 -23.27 -4.97 23.46
N GLU A 258 -22.34 -5.68 24.11
CA GLU A 258 -21.37 -5.09 25.03
C GLU A 258 -20.22 -4.38 24.29
N LEU A 259 -20.14 -4.51 22.96
CA LEU A 259 -19.14 -3.83 22.14
C LEU A 259 -19.42 -2.32 22.00
N TRP A 260 -20.65 -1.87 22.20
CA TRP A 260 -21.05 -0.46 22.09
C TRP A 260 -21.25 0.20 23.46
N CYS A 261 -20.19 0.21 24.27
CA CYS A 261 -20.10 0.97 25.51
C CYS A 261 -18.86 1.90 25.51
N PRO A 262 -18.72 2.78 26.51
CA PRO A 262 -17.49 3.55 26.73
C PRO A 262 -16.25 2.68 26.98
N ASP A 263 -15.07 3.19 26.63
CA ASP A 263 -13.80 2.46 26.68
C ASP A 263 -13.44 2.00 28.10
N ASP A 264 -13.66 2.83 29.12
CA ASP A 264 -13.39 2.49 30.53
C ASP A 264 -14.30 1.35 31.02
N GLU A 265 -15.59 1.37 30.62
CA GLU A 265 -16.56 0.32 30.96
C GLU A 265 -16.20 -0.99 30.26
N PHE A 266 -15.84 -0.91 28.97
CA PHE A 266 -15.41 -2.08 28.20
C PHE A 266 -14.13 -2.68 28.77
N TRP A 267 -13.15 -1.86 29.16
CA TRP A 267 -11.92 -2.35 29.76
C TRP A 267 -12.17 -3.09 31.07
N ALA A 268 -13.07 -2.56 31.92
CA ALA A 268 -13.49 -3.24 33.15
C ALA A 268 -14.18 -4.58 32.85
N LEU A 269 -15.02 -4.65 31.81
CA LEU A 269 -15.64 -5.88 31.34
C LEU A 269 -14.58 -6.91 30.92
N LEU A 270 -13.61 -6.53 30.08
CA LEU A 270 -12.53 -7.41 29.64
C LEU A 270 -11.76 -8.00 30.82
N ARG A 271 -11.44 -7.19 31.84
CA ARG A 271 -10.80 -7.68 33.08
C ARG A 271 -11.69 -8.68 33.81
N SER A 272 -12.98 -8.39 33.98
CA SER A 272 -13.90 -9.27 34.72
C SER A 272 -14.16 -10.61 34.01
N ALA A 273 -14.14 -10.61 32.68
CA ALA A 273 -14.38 -11.79 31.84
C ALA A 273 -13.11 -12.66 31.66
N SER A 274 -11.93 -12.09 31.89
CA SER A 274 -10.65 -12.77 31.67
C SER A 274 -10.34 -13.85 32.70
N ASN A 275 -9.68 -14.91 32.24
CA ASN A 275 -9.07 -15.91 33.12
C ASN A 275 -7.71 -15.40 33.66
N ALA A 276 -7.01 -16.21 34.45
CA ALA A 276 -5.73 -15.83 35.04
C ALA A 276 -4.61 -15.51 34.03
N GLU A 277 -4.68 -16.06 32.81
CA GLU A 277 -3.72 -15.77 31.73
C GLU A 277 -4.08 -14.46 31.03
N GLY A 278 -5.34 -14.29 30.62
CA GLY A 278 -5.82 -13.04 30.02
C GLY A 278 -5.67 -11.83 30.94
N LEU A 279 -5.84 -12.01 32.26
CA LEU A 279 -5.56 -10.94 33.23
C LEU A 279 -4.09 -10.51 33.20
N LYS A 280 -3.15 -11.46 33.06
CA LYS A 280 -1.72 -11.12 32.92
C LYS A 280 -1.47 -10.36 31.62
N ASP A 281 -2.10 -10.75 30.52
CA ASP A 281 -1.93 -10.05 29.24
C ASP A 281 -2.49 -8.63 29.29
N LEU A 282 -3.64 -8.42 29.93
CA LEU A 282 -4.19 -7.09 30.19
C LEU A 282 -3.28 -6.25 31.10
N GLU A 283 -2.74 -6.83 32.19
CA GLU A 283 -1.78 -6.16 33.08
C GLU A 283 -0.49 -5.78 32.35
N ARG A 284 -0.02 -6.61 31.43
CA ARG A 284 1.14 -6.28 30.57
C ARG A 284 0.85 -5.09 29.67
N LEU A 285 -0.34 -5.03 29.05
CA LEU A 285 -0.74 -3.89 28.23
C LEU A 285 -0.79 -2.57 29.04
N GLU A 286 -1.22 -2.64 30.31
CA GLU A 286 -1.27 -1.49 31.21
C GLU A 286 0.11 -1.01 31.67
N THR A 287 1.07 -1.93 31.83
CA THR A 287 2.34 -1.64 32.51
C THR A 287 3.54 -1.51 31.58
N GLU A 288 3.55 -2.18 30.43
CA GLU A 288 4.67 -2.17 29.48
C GLU A 288 4.71 -0.90 28.61
N GLY A 289 3.58 -0.18 28.50
CA GLY A 289 3.45 0.96 27.59
C GLY A 289 3.55 0.59 26.11
N ALA A 290 3.77 1.58 25.24
CA ALA A 290 4.01 1.31 23.82
C ALA A 290 5.41 0.70 23.62
N PRO A 291 5.55 -0.40 22.86
CA PRO A 291 6.85 -1.03 22.64
C PRO A 291 7.81 -0.13 21.86
N GLU A 292 9.12 -0.36 21.98
CA GLU A 292 10.11 0.36 21.16
C GLU A 292 9.93 0.06 19.66
N ILE A 293 9.95 1.10 18.82
CA ILE A 293 9.78 0.98 17.35
C ILE A 293 10.92 0.14 16.72
N LYS A 294 12.10 0.07 17.36
CA LYS A 294 13.29 -0.58 16.80
C LYS A 294 13.04 -2.08 16.61
N GLY A 295 12.88 -2.50 15.35
CA GLY A 295 12.59 -3.88 14.97
C GLY A 295 11.11 -4.16 14.66
N LEU A 296 10.22 -3.18 14.85
CA LEU A 296 8.82 -3.26 14.45
C LEU A 296 8.66 -2.67 13.04
N GLY A 297 8.33 -3.54 12.09
CA GLY A 297 7.88 -3.12 10.76
C GLY A 297 6.40 -2.74 10.77
N LEU A 298 5.99 -1.91 9.81
CA LEU A 298 4.58 -1.75 9.50
C LEU A 298 4.01 -3.09 9.04
N PRO A 299 2.87 -3.54 9.60
CA PRO A 299 2.29 -4.79 9.17
C PRO A 299 1.85 -4.73 7.70
N PRO A 300 1.90 -5.86 6.98
CA PRO A 300 1.27 -6.00 5.68
C PRO A 300 -0.18 -5.50 5.72
N GLY A 301 -0.54 -4.56 4.85
CA GLY A 301 -1.91 -4.01 4.76
C GLY A 301 -2.20 -2.83 5.70
N ALA A 302 -1.21 -2.27 6.41
CA ALA A 302 -1.39 -1.01 7.12
C ALA A 302 -1.89 0.09 6.15
N LYS A 303 -3.04 0.69 6.46
CA LYS A 303 -3.64 1.76 5.65
C LYS A 303 -2.77 3.02 5.75
N VAL A 304 -1.89 3.25 4.77
CA VAL A 304 -1.15 4.51 4.62
C VAL A 304 -2.14 5.60 4.23
N ARG A 305 -2.19 6.68 5.00
CA ARG A 305 -3.14 7.77 4.76
C ARG A 305 -2.41 8.98 4.21
N THR A 306 -2.91 9.51 3.10
CA THR A 306 -2.50 10.81 2.54
C THR A 306 -3.72 11.58 2.06
N ILE A 307 -3.61 12.91 2.01
CA ILE A 307 -4.58 13.78 1.33
C ILE A 307 -3.95 14.43 0.10
N ASP A 308 -4.79 14.84 -0.83
CA ASP A 308 -4.43 15.66 -1.98
C ASP A 308 -5.53 16.70 -2.14
N PRO A 309 -5.59 17.69 -1.22
CA PRO A 309 -6.70 18.62 -1.13
C PRO A 309 -6.85 19.40 -2.43
N ASP A 310 -8.09 19.58 -2.87
CA ASP A 310 -8.38 20.46 -3.99
C ASP A 310 -8.08 21.91 -3.59
N VAL A 311 -7.29 22.60 -4.41
CA VAL A 311 -6.96 24.01 -4.26
C VAL A 311 -7.80 24.80 -5.25
N TYR A 312 -8.45 25.86 -4.76
CA TYR A 312 -9.19 26.80 -5.60
C TYR A 312 -8.59 28.19 -5.47
N ILE A 313 -7.81 28.58 -6.48
CA ILE A 313 -7.20 29.92 -6.55
C ILE A 313 -8.17 30.85 -7.29
N PRO A 314 -8.50 32.04 -6.74
CA PRO A 314 -9.34 33.01 -7.42
C PRO A 314 -8.85 33.32 -8.85
N GLY A 315 -9.72 33.10 -9.85
CA GLY A 315 -9.41 33.25 -11.27
C GLY A 315 -9.24 31.94 -12.05
N GLN A 316 -9.29 30.78 -11.40
CA GLN A 316 -9.41 29.47 -12.07
C GLN A 316 -10.88 29.07 -12.26
N ASP A 317 -11.19 28.38 -13.36
CA ASP A 317 -12.55 27.92 -13.66
C ASP A 317 -13.03 26.77 -12.76
N LYS A 318 -12.08 25.99 -12.20
CA LYS A 318 -12.35 24.84 -11.34
C LYS A 318 -11.21 24.59 -10.36
N PRO A 319 -11.50 24.02 -9.18
CA PRO A 319 -10.48 23.50 -8.29
C PRO A 319 -9.64 22.42 -8.97
N CYS A 320 -8.40 22.26 -8.50
CA CYS A 320 -7.53 21.17 -8.93
C CYS A 320 -6.78 20.58 -7.73
N PRO A 321 -6.43 19.28 -7.77
CA PRO A 321 -5.69 18.65 -6.69
C PRO A 321 -4.34 19.34 -6.45
N LEU A 322 -3.91 19.39 -5.19
CA LEU A 322 -2.64 20.01 -4.81
C LEU A 322 -1.44 19.43 -5.60
N SER A 323 -1.43 18.12 -5.86
CA SER A 323 -0.40 17.46 -6.67
C SER A 323 -0.33 17.95 -8.12
N ALA A 324 -1.43 18.46 -8.67
CA ALA A 324 -1.47 19.02 -10.03
C ALA A 324 -0.87 20.43 -10.10
N VAL A 325 -0.74 21.13 -8.97
CA VAL A 325 -0.18 22.49 -8.89
C VAL A 325 1.14 22.56 -8.12
N SER A 326 1.60 21.43 -7.56
CA SER A 326 2.86 21.32 -6.84
C SER A 326 3.55 19.99 -7.15
N ASP A 327 4.51 20.01 -8.08
CA ASP A 327 5.35 18.85 -8.41
C ASP A 327 6.14 18.33 -7.20
N THR A 328 6.46 19.22 -6.26
CA THR A 328 7.12 18.85 -5.00
C THR A 328 6.18 18.00 -4.15
N TRP A 329 4.93 18.40 -4.00
CA TRP A 329 3.95 17.61 -3.26
C TRP A 329 3.62 16.29 -3.94
N ALA A 330 3.46 16.29 -5.27
CA ALA A 330 3.23 15.07 -6.03
C ALA A 330 4.31 14.02 -5.73
N ARG A 331 5.58 14.44 -5.70
CA ARG A 331 6.71 13.57 -5.35
C ARG A 331 6.75 13.18 -3.88
N GLU A 332 6.55 14.11 -2.94
CA GLU A 332 6.55 13.81 -1.50
C GLU A 332 5.44 12.81 -1.12
N ARG A 333 4.22 13.03 -1.64
CA ARG A 333 3.07 12.16 -1.42
C ARG A 333 3.30 10.78 -2.01
N GLU A 334 3.75 10.72 -3.26
CA GLU A 334 4.08 9.46 -3.92
C GLU A 334 5.20 8.74 -3.15
N GLN A 335 6.25 9.45 -2.73
CA GLN A 335 7.33 8.90 -1.94
C GLN A 335 6.83 8.35 -0.60
N TYR A 336 5.91 9.02 0.09
CA TYR A 336 5.36 8.51 1.36
C TYR A 336 4.49 7.26 1.17
N ILE A 337 3.65 7.25 0.12
CA ILE A 337 2.89 6.06 -0.29
C ILE A 337 3.84 4.91 -0.64
N GLN A 338 4.94 5.24 -1.33
CA GLN A 338 5.94 4.29 -1.78
C GLN A 338 6.84 3.80 -0.63
N ASN A 339 7.25 4.64 0.33
CA ASN A 339 8.24 4.33 1.36
C ASN A 339 7.93 3.11 2.25
N GLN A 340 6.77 2.47 2.10
CA GLN A 340 6.45 1.16 2.65
C GLN A 340 6.76 0.03 1.64
N ALA A 341 8.04 -0.15 1.31
CA ALA A 341 8.48 -1.26 0.47
C ALA A 341 8.09 -2.61 1.11
N TYR A 342 7.34 -3.43 0.38
CA TYR A 342 6.91 -4.75 0.84
C TYR A 342 8.04 -5.77 0.69
N THR A 343 8.94 -5.85 1.67
CA THR A 343 10.17 -6.66 1.62
C THR A 343 10.06 -8.03 2.25
N THR A 344 9.06 -8.26 3.10
CA THR A 344 8.86 -9.53 3.82
C THR A 344 7.43 -10.03 3.61
N THR A 345 7.29 -11.26 3.12
CA THR A 345 5.99 -11.93 3.05
C THR A 345 5.71 -12.70 4.34
N ASP A 346 4.53 -12.46 4.89
CA ASP A 346 3.91 -13.28 5.92
C ASP A 346 2.45 -13.51 5.54
N LEU A 347 2.13 -14.74 5.18
CA LEU A 347 0.78 -15.15 4.81
C LEU A 347 -0.03 -15.66 6.00
N GLN A 348 0.47 -15.52 7.24
CA GLN A 348 -0.24 -15.90 8.47
C GLN A 348 -0.67 -17.37 8.46
N GLY A 349 0.17 -18.24 7.89
CA GLY A 349 -0.12 -19.67 7.73
C GLY A 349 -1.15 -20.01 6.64
N ALA A 350 -1.63 -19.03 5.87
CA ALA A 350 -2.64 -19.27 4.83
C ALA A 350 -2.16 -20.21 3.71
N LEU A 351 -0.88 -20.15 3.36
CA LEU A 351 -0.24 -21.08 2.43
C LEU A 351 1.15 -21.50 2.95
N PRO A 352 1.59 -22.75 2.70
CA PRO A 352 2.93 -23.21 3.05
C PRO A 352 4.00 -22.46 2.25
N LEU A 353 5.03 -21.95 2.95
CA LEU A 353 6.20 -21.35 2.30
C LEU A 353 7.07 -22.47 1.71
N VAL A 354 7.36 -22.38 0.41
CA VAL A 354 8.22 -23.33 -0.31
C VAL A 354 9.66 -22.85 -0.34
N ALA A 355 9.88 -21.59 -0.74
CA ALA A 355 11.21 -21.02 -0.86
C ALA A 355 11.17 -19.48 -0.79
N ARG A 356 12.27 -18.89 -0.32
CA ARG A 356 12.53 -17.44 -0.42
C ARG A 356 13.77 -17.21 -1.26
N GLY A 357 13.57 -16.66 -2.45
CA GLY A 357 14.64 -16.16 -3.31
C GLY A 357 15.02 -14.72 -2.93
N LYS A 358 16.00 -14.18 -3.67
CA LYS A 358 16.50 -12.81 -3.45
C LYS A 358 15.37 -11.75 -3.50
N VAL A 359 14.43 -11.90 -4.42
CA VAL A 359 13.36 -10.91 -4.66
C VAL A 359 11.95 -11.51 -4.72
N ARG A 360 11.81 -12.83 -4.57
CA ARG A 360 10.54 -13.53 -4.73
C ARG A 360 10.37 -14.59 -3.66
N ASP A 361 9.16 -14.70 -3.14
CA ASP A 361 8.77 -15.72 -2.18
C ASP A 361 7.73 -16.64 -2.83
N LEU A 362 7.93 -17.95 -2.69
CA LEU A 362 7.13 -18.98 -3.32
C LEU A 362 6.32 -19.70 -2.25
N TYR A 363 5.02 -19.79 -2.47
CA TYR A 363 4.10 -20.50 -1.60
C TYR A 363 3.38 -21.60 -2.36
N GLU A 364 3.06 -22.71 -1.70
CA GLU A 364 2.28 -23.79 -2.29
C GLU A 364 0.78 -23.47 -2.18
N VAL A 365 0.07 -23.48 -3.31
CA VAL A 365 -1.40 -23.31 -3.34
C VAL A 365 -2.07 -24.68 -3.27
N ASP A 366 -1.56 -25.62 -4.07
CA ASP A 366 -1.96 -27.02 -4.13
C ASP A 366 -0.83 -27.85 -4.78
N GLU A 367 -1.06 -29.15 -5.02
CA GLU A 367 -0.07 -30.06 -5.59
C GLU A 367 0.51 -29.63 -6.95
N LYS A 368 -0.22 -28.81 -7.72
CA LYS A 368 0.13 -28.39 -9.09
C LYS A 368 0.31 -26.89 -9.24
N THR A 369 0.07 -26.11 -8.19
CA THR A 369 0.03 -24.65 -8.26
C THR A 369 0.88 -24.02 -7.17
N LEU A 370 1.69 -23.04 -7.57
CA LEU A 370 2.45 -22.17 -6.68
C LEU A 370 1.91 -20.75 -6.76
N LEU A 371 1.98 -20.01 -5.64
CA LEU A 371 1.83 -18.57 -5.61
C LEU A 371 3.22 -17.94 -5.59
N PHE A 372 3.57 -17.25 -6.66
CA PHE A 372 4.78 -16.44 -6.75
C PHE A 372 4.45 -15.03 -6.25
N ILE A 373 5.17 -14.55 -5.24
CA ILE A 373 5.03 -13.19 -4.72
C ILE A 373 6.34 -12.44 -4.99
N ALA A 374 6.29 -11.45 -5.89
CA ALA A 374 7.40 -10.53 -6.09
C ALA A 374 7.42 -9.47 -4.99
N THR A 375 8.51 -9.45 -4.23
CA THR A 375 8.70 -8.47 -3.16
C THR A 375 9.39 -7.23 -3.70
N ASP A 376 9.41 -6.20 -2.87
CA ASP A 376 10.12 -4.96 -3.14
C ASP A 376 11.61 -5.06 -2.80
N ARG A 377 12.10 -6.26 -2.42
CA ARG A 377 13.53 -6.49 -2.24
C ARG A 377 14.28 -6.25 -3.54
N ILE A 378 15.49 -5.72 -3.40
CA ILE A 378 16.44 -5.56 -4.49
C ILE A 378 17.80 -6.11 -4.06
N SER A 379 18.49 -6.74 -5.00
CA SER A 379 19.86 -7.23 -4.78
C SER A 379 20.82 -6.65 -5.81
N ALA A 380 22.07 -6.45 -5.39
CA ALA A 380 23.18 -6.09 -6.27
C ALA A 380 24.45 -6.79 -5.77
N TYR A 381 25.24 -7.32 -6.72
CA TYR A 381 26.42 -8.13 -6.40
C TYR A 381 26.10 -9.29 -5.44
N ASP A 382 24.99 -9.99 -5.71
CA ASP A 382 24.45 -11.11 -4.93
C ASP A 382 24.02 -10.83 -3.48
N VAL A 383 24.09 -9.59 -3.03
CA VAL A 383 23.63 -9.17 -1.70
C VAL A 383 22.31 -8.41 -1.80
N ILE A 384 21.37 -8.73 -0.91
CA ILE A 384 20.07 -8.04 -0.77
C ILE A 384 20.27 -6.77 0.07
N MET A 385 19.69 -5.65 -0.37
CA MET A 385 19.71 -4.40 0.39
C MET A 385 18.79 -4.48 1.62
N GLU A 386 19.09 -3.73 2.68
CA GLU A 386 18.31 -3.71 3.93
C GLU A 386 16.88 -3.18 3.70
N ASN A 387 16.74 -2.13 2.89
CA ASN A 387 15.46 -1.59 2.44
C ASN A 387 15.12 -2.07 1.01
N GLY A 388 13.84 -1.95 0.64
CA GLY A 388 13.36 -2.30 -0.69
C GLY A 388 13.21 -1.10 -1.63
N ILE A 389 12.90 -1.39 -2.89
CA ILE A 389 12.41 -0.45 -3.89
C ILE A 389 10.88 -0.58 -3.93
N PRO A 390 10.15 0.41 -3.42
CA PRO A 390 8.70 0.42 -3.40
C PRO A 390 8.04 0.03 -4.72
N ASN A 391 6.99 -0.79 -4.66
CA ASN A 391 6.20 -1.25 -5.80
C ASN A 391 7.00 -1.98 -6.89
N LYS A 392 8.31 -2.22 -6.71
CA LYS A 392 9.13 -3.00 -7.64
C LYS A 392 8.48 -4.35 -7.91
N GLY A 393 8.00 -5.04 -6.88
CA GLY A 393 7.35 -6.34 -7.04
C GLY A 393 6.12 -6.27 -7.95
N VAL A 394 5.30 -5.24 -7.81
CA VAL A 394 4.13 -5.00 -8.68
C VAL A 394 4.55 -4.76 -10.13
N LEU A 395 5.50 -3.83 -10.35
CA LEU A 395 5.99 -3.48 -11.68
C LEU A 395 6.58 -4.68 -12.41
N LEU A 396 7.38 -5.51 -11.72
CA LEU A 396 7.99 -6.71 -12.29
C LEU A 396 6.95 -7.77 -12.65
N THR A 397 5.96 -8.00 -11.78
CA THR A 397 4.89 -8.97 -12.02
C THR A 397 4.00 -8.55 -13.19
N LEU A 398 3.58 -7.28 -13.25
CA LEU A 398 2.78 -6.77 -14.36
C LEU A 398 3.57 -6.74 -15.68
N CYS A 399 4.86 -6.41 -15.64
CA CYS A 399 5.74 -6.50 -16.81
C CYS A 399 5.82 -7.95 -17.32
N THR A 400 6.10 -8.90 -16.43
CA THR A 400 6.15 -10.33 -16.76
C THR A 400 4.83 -10.84 -17.35
N LYS A 401 3.69 -10.51 -16.74
CA LYS A 401 2.36 -10.88 -17.26
C LYS A 401 2.12 -10.32 -18.67
N THR A 402 2.57 -9.11 -18.93
CA THR A 402 2.45 -8.49 -20.26
C THR A 402 3.33 -9.20 -21.28
N TRP A 403 4.57 -9.57 -20.89
CA TRP A 403 5.46 -10.34 -21.75
C TRP A 403 4.96 -11.74 -22.05
N PHE A 404 4.37 -12.44 -21.09
CA PHE A 404 3.73 -13.74 -21.38
C PHE A 404 2.68 -13.61 -22.48
N LYS A 405 1.87 -12.54 -22.45
CA LYS A 405 0.90 -12.27 -23.52
C LYS A 405 1.58 -11.99 -24.86
N ILE A 406 2.49 -11.01 -24.90
CA ILE A 406 3.19 -10.60 -26.14
C ILE A 406 3.90 -11.79 -26.79
N LEU A 407 4.61 -12.59 -25.98
CA LEU A 407 5.37 -13.73 -26.46
C LEU A 407 4.46 -14.87 -26.93
N SER A 408 3.35 -15.12 -26.24
CA SER A 408 2.40 -16.16 -26.66
C SER A 408 1.69 -15.79 -27.96
N ASP A 409 1.39 -14.50 -28.16
CA ASP A 409 0.82 -13.99 -29.41
C ASP A 409 1.84 -14.10 -30.57
N ALA A 410 3.13 -13.87 -30.30
CA ALA A 410 4.20 -13.92 -31.31
C ALA A 410 4.76 -15.32 -31.59
N VAL A 411 4.68 -16.25 -30.64
CA VAL A 411 5.25 -17.60 -30.72
C VAL A 411 4.13 -18.63 -30.53
N PRO A 412 3.50 -19.08 -31.62
CA PRO A 412 2.43 -20.08 -31.55
C PRO A 412 2.91 -21.36 -30.84
N GLY A 413 2.08 -21.86 -29.92
CA GLY A 413 2.38 -23.05 -29.12
C GLY A 413 3.27 -22.78 -27.90
N LEU A 414 3.68 -21.54 -27.63
CA LEU A 414 4.39 -21.21 -26.40
C LEU A 414 3.51 -21.50 -25.18
N ARG A 415 3.99 -22.38 -24.30
CA ARG A 415 3.41 -22.60 -22.98
C ARG A 415 4.16 -21.78 -21.95
N THR A 416 3.42 -21.13 -21.06
CA THR A 416 3.95 -20.38 -19.92
C THR A 416 3.50 -21.04 -18.62
N HIS A 417 4.24 -20.87 -17.53
CA HIS A 417 3.79 -21.34 -16.22
C HIS A 417 2.62 -20.51 -15.65
N PHE A 418 2.37 -19.31 -16.19
CA PHE A 418 1.38 -18.37 -15.69
C PHE A 418 -0.05 -18.92 -15.80
N LEU A 419 -0.83 -18.72 -14.74
CA LEU A 419 -2.25 -19.08 -14.67
C LEU A 419 -3.12 -17.83 -14.53
N THR A 420 -2.91 -17.04 -13.48
CA THR A 420 -3.69 -15.82 -13.21
C THR A 420 -2.95 -14.87 -12.27
N LEU A 421 -3.35 -13.59 -12.25
CA LEU A 421 -2.99 -12.61 -11.22
C LEU A 421 -3.98 -12.61 -10.04
N ASP A 422 -5.09 -13.35 -10.14
CA ASP A 422 -6.03 -13.49 -9.04
C ASP A 422 -5.36 -14.20 -7.87
N LEU A 423 -5.60 -13.71 -6.66
CA LEU A 423 -5.06 -14.32 -5.45
C LEU A 423 -5.87 -15.57 -5.06
N PRO A 424 -5.21 -16.67 -4.64
CA PRO A 424 -5.90 -17.87 -4.16
C PRO A 424 -6.94 -17.55 -3.09
N PRO A 425 -8.10 -18.22 -3.04
CA PRO A 425 -9.14 -17.95 -2.05
C PRO A 425 -8.63 -18.08 -0.61
N GLN A 426 -7.62 -18.91 -0.37
CA GLN A 426 -6.95 -19.11 0.92
C GLN A 426 -6.27 -17.83 1.45
N ILE A 427 -5.86 -16.91 0.58
CA ILE A 427 -5.21 -15.66 0.99
C ILE A 427 -6.19 -14.81 1.82
N PRO A 428 -5.84 -14.41 3.05
CA PRO A 428 -6.64 -13.50 3.85
C PRO A 428 -6.86 -12.21 3.07
N THR A 429 -8.10 -11.73 3.01
CA THR A 429 -8.39 -10.49 2.30
C THR A 429 -7.67 -9.27 2.89
N SER A 430 -7.28 -9.28 4.16
CA SER A 430 -6.40 -8.25 4.74
C SER A 430 -5.04 -8.15 4.03
N LEU A 431 -4.56 -9.27 3.47
CA LEU A 431 -3.33 -9.32 2.68
C LEU A 431 -3.58 -9.10 1.18
N ARG A 432 -4.83 -9.19 0.70
CA ARG A 432 -5.15 -9.04 -0.73
C ARG A 432 -4.70 -7.68 -1.29
N PRO A 433 -4.96 -6.52 -0.66
CA PRO A 433 -4.53 -5.23 -1.19
C PRO A 433 -3.01 -5.13 -1.44
N VAL A 434 -2.20 -5.70 -0.53
CA VAL A 434 -0.73 -5.64 -0.66
C VAL A 434 -0.18 -6.72 -1.60
N LEU A 435 -0.86 -7.85 -1.73
CA LEU A 435 -0.42 -8.97 -2.58
C LEU A 435 -0.93 -8.88 -4.02
N GLN A 436 -2.02 -8.16 -4.27
CA GLN A 436 -2.62 -8.03 -5.59
C GLN A 436 -1.62 -7.37 -6.54
N ASN A 437 -1.57 -7.85 -7.78
CA ASN A 437 -0.69 -7.36 -8.85
C ASN A 437 0.82 -7.49 -8.62
N ARG A 438 1.29 -7.86 -7.42
CA ARG A 438 2.67 -8.37 -7.20
C ARG A 438 2.75 -9.88 -7.15
N SER A 439 1.61 -10.56 -7.07
CA SER A 439 1.55 -12.01 -6.99
C SER A 439 0.95 -12.62 -8.26
N MET A 440 1.37 -13.84 -8.59
CA MET A 440 0.79 -14.62 -9.67
C MET A 440 0.68 -16.09 -9.27
N GLN A 441 -0.44 -16.73 -9.61
CA GLN A 441 -0.56 -18.18 -9.54
C GLN A 441 0.12 -18.78 -10.77
N VAL A 442 0.97 -19.78 -10.55
CA VAL A 442 1.76 -20.44 -11.60
C VAL A 442 1.71 -21.96 -11.45
N ARG A 443 1.89 -22.66 -12.57
CA ARG A 443 2.06 -24.11 -12.61
C ARG A 443 3.34 -24.49 -11.85
N LYS A 444 3.24 -25.47 -10.96
CA LYS A 444 4.37 -26.14 -10.34
C LYS A 444 5.03 -27.04 -11.39
N LEU A 445 6.30 -26.78 -11.70
CA LEU A 445 7.06 -27.44 -12.76
C LEU A 445 8.40 -27.93 -12.22
N LYS A 446 8.94 -28.98 -12.85
CA LYS A 446 10.34 -29.35 -12.64
C LYS A 446 11.23 -28.38 -13.41
N ILE A 447 11.91 -27.49 -12.71
CA ILE A 447 12.78 -26.48 -13.32
C ILE A 447 14.03 -27.13 -13.91
N LEU A 448 14.38 -26.77 -15.14
CA LEU A 448 15.62 -27.17 -15.79
C LEU A 448 16.79 -26.36 -15.20
N PRO A 449 17.91 -26.98 -14.80
CA PRO A 449 18.98 -26.32 -14.04
C PRO A 449 19.93 -25.51 -14.93
N ILE A 450 19.39 -24.73 -15.85
CA ILE A 450 20.12 -23.85 -16.77
C ILE A 450 19.45 -22.49 -16.81
N GLU A 451 20.26 -21.44 -16.70
CA GLU A 451 19.86 -20.09 -17.04
C GLU A 451 20.04 -19.90 -18.56
N ALA A 452 18.91 -19.81 -19.28
CA ALA A 452 18.90 -19.70 -20.72
C ALA A 452 19.08 -18.24 -21.16
N ILE A 453 20.33 -17.76 -21.11
CA ILE A 453 20.67 -16.38 -21.46
C ILE A 453 20.81 -16.26 -22.98
N VAL A 454 20.20 -15.20 -23.53
CA VAL A 454 20.35 -14.82 -24.94
C VAL A 454 20.85 -13.39 -25.03
N ARG A 455 21.83 -13.17 -25.91
CA ARG A 455 22.47 -11.85 -26.10
C ARG A 455 22.33 -11.42 -27.55
N GLY A 456 21.74 -10.26 -27.79
CA GLY A 456 21.77 -9.62 -29.11
C GLY A 456 22.84 -8.55 -29.23
N TYR A 457 23.38 -8.07 -28.11
CA TYR A 457 24.44 -7.06 -28.06
C TYR A 457 25.59 -7.52 -27.17
N ILE A 458 26.82 -7.16 -27.54
CA ILE A 458 28.01 -7.51 -26.78
C ILE A 458 28.24 -6.51 -25.64
N THR A 459 28.04 -6.95 -24.40
CA THR A 459 28.24 -6.13 -23.20
C THR A 459 28.55 -7.02 -21.98
N GLY A 460 28.83 -6.42 -20.83
CA GLY A 460 29.01 -7.14 -19.56
C GLY A 460 30.06 -8.25 -19.63
N SER A 461 29.74 -9.44 -19.12
CA SER A 461 30.65 -10.59 -19.12
C SER A 461 31.07 -11.01 -20.54
N ALA A 462 30.18 -10.97 -21.53
CA ALA A 462 30.48 -11.30 -22.91
C ALA A 462 31.52 -10.34 -23.52
N TRP A 463 31.39 -9.04 -23.26
CA TRP A 463 32.39 -8.06 -23.69
C TRP A 463 33.76 -8.27 -23.01
N ASN A 464 33.75 -8.65 -21.73
CA ASN A 464 34.97 -8.91 -20.98
C ASN A 464 35.71 -10.17 -21.46
N GLU A 465 35.00 -11.22 -21.86
CA GLU A 465 35.60 -12.40 -22.49
C GLU A 465 36.13 -12.09 -23.89
N TYR A 466 35.32 -11.43 -24.72
CA TYR A 466 35.68 -11.12 -26.10
C TYR A 466 36.98 -10.31 -26.20
N LYS A 467 37.18 -9.32 -25.33
CA LYS A 467 38.45 -8.57 -25.26
C LYS A 467 39.67 -9.44 -24.96
N LYS A 468 39.50 -10.58 -24.29
CA LYS A 468 40.58 -11.48 -23.89
C LYS A 468 40.86 -12.55 -24.95
N SER A 469 39.82 -13.16 -25.50
CA SER A 469 39.93 -14.37 -26.33
C SER A 469 39.20 -14.30 -27.67
N GLY A 470 38.48 -13.22 -27.98
CA GLY A 470 37.65 -13.13 -29.19
C GLY A 470 36.42 -14.04 -29.17
N THR A 471 36.05 -14.57 -27.99
CA THR A 471 34.96 -15.51 -27.80
C THR A 471 33.88 -14.98 -26.85
N VAL A 472 32.71 -15.60 -26.88
CA VAL A 472 31.65 -15.45 -25.88
C VAL A 472 31.17 -16.84 -25.47
N HIS A 473 31.34 -17.20 -24.19
CA HIS A 473 31.11 -18.56 -23.67
C HIS A 473 31.89 -19.62 -24.47
N GLY A 474 33.11 -19.28 -24.92
CA GLY A 474 33.94 -20.13 -25.78
C GLY A 474 33.54 -20.16 -27.25
N ILE A 475 32.43 -19.52 -27.65
CA ILE A 475 31.96 -19.43 -29.03
C ILE A 475 32.77 -18.33 -29.75
N PRO A 476 33.47 -18.62 -30.85
CA PRO A 476 34.11 -17.59 -31.67
C PRO A 476 33.06 -16.63 -32.25
N VAL A 477 33.27 -15.33 -32.10
CA VAL A 477 32.41 -14.29 -32.70
C VAL A 477 33.23 -13.39 -33.62
N ALA A 478 32.54 -12.59 -34.44
CA ALA A 478 33.19 -11.75 -35.45
C ALA A 478 34.32 -10.87 -34.87
N PRO A 479 35.46 -10.72 -35.56
CA PRO A 479 36.54 -9.84 -35.11
C PRO A 479 36.14 -8.36 -35.26
N GLY A 480 36.75 -7.49 -34.44
CA GLY A 480 36.57 -6.04 -34.52
C GLY A 480 35.25 -5.50 -33.93
N LEU A 481 34.53 -6.29 -33.12
CA LEU A 481 33.34 -5.80 -32.42
C LEU A 481 33.72 -4.72 -31.39
N GLN A 482 32.87 -3.70 -31.30
CA GLN A 482 32.96 -2.65 -30.31
C GLN A 482 31.96 -2.88 -29.17
N GLU A 483 32.20 -2.25 -28.02
CA GLU A 483 31.31 -2.37 -26.86
C GLU A 483 29.87 -1.96 -27.21
N SER A 484 28.89 -2.73 -26.75
CA SER A 484 27.46 -2.53 -27.00
C SER A 484 27.06 -2.66 -28.47
N GLN A 485 27.90 -3.22 -29.34
CA GLN A 485 27.53 -3.52 -30.73
C GLN A 485 26.58 -4.73 -30.80
N ALA A 486 25.60 -4.67 -31.71
CA ALA A 486 24.76 -5.84 -32.02
C ALA A 486 25.60 -6.96 -32.65
N PHE A 487 25.31 -8.21 -32.30
CA PHE A 487 25.97 -9.35 -32.96
C PHE A 487 25.58 -9.40 -34.46
N PRO A 488 26.56 -9.40 -35.39
CA PRO A 488 26.27 -9.33 -36.83
C PRO A 488 25.40 -10.47 -37.36
N ASP A 489 25.60 -11.68 -36.84
CA ASP A 489 24.89 -12.90 -37.26
C ASP A 489 23.59 -13.13 -36.48
N GLY A 490 23.15 -12.13 -35.71
CA GLY A 490 22.00 -12.20 -34.83
C GLY A 490 22.31 -12.68 -33.41
N PRO A 491 21.28 -12.81 -32.56
CA PRO A 491 21.46 -13.11 -31.14
C PRO A 491 21.96 -14.53 -30.91
N ILE A 492 22.80 -14.68 -29.88
CA ILE A 492 23.46 -15.94 -29.51
C ILE A 492 22.95 -16.46 -28.17
N TYR A 493 22.84 -17.79 -28.06
CA TYR A 493 22.50 -18.50 -26.83
C TYR A 493 23.78 -18.75 -26.02
N THR A 494 23.83 -18.22 -24.79
CA THR A 494 25.03 -18.22 -23.94
C THR A 494 24.67 -18.67 -22.52
N PRO A 495 24.38 -19.97 -22.32
CA PRO A 495 23.83 -20.45 -21.06
C PRO A 495 24.78 -20.31 -19.87
N SER A 496 24.21 -20.30 -18.67
CA SER A 496 24.93 -20.56 -17.42
C SER A 496 24.28 -21.70 -16.62
N THR A 497 25.06 -22.31 -15.73
CA THR A 497 24.52 -23.21 -14.71
C THR A 497 23.61 -22.42 -13.76
N LYS A 498 22.63 -23.11 -13.16
CA LYS A 498 21.84 -22.57 -12.06
C LYS A 498 22.38 -23.17 -10.76
N ALA A 499 23.25 -22.42 -10.06
CA ALA A 499 23.90 -22.93 -8.86
C ALA A 499 22.97 -22.90 -7.63
N GLU A 500 23.26 -23.72 -6.61
CA GLU A 500 22.54 -23.67 -5.34
C GLU A 500 22.79 -22.34 -4.61
N GLN A 501 21.89 -22.00 -3.68
CA GLN A 501 21.91 -20.72 -2.98
C GLN A 501 23.20 -20.57 -2.15
N GLY A 502 24.11 -19.70 -2.60
CA GLY A 502 25.42 -19.47 -1.97
C GLY A 502 26.60 -19.69 -2.93
N GLU A 503 26.37 -20.31 -4.08
CA GLU A 503 27.34 -20.47 -5.16
C GLU A 503 27.05 -19.50 -6.32
N HIS A 504 28.02 -19.34 -7.24
CA HIS A 504 27.89 -18.47 -8.40
C HIS A 504 27.54 -19.26 -9.66
N ASP A 505 26.60 -18.72 -10.45
CA ASP A 505 26.29 -19.25 -11.77
C ASP A 505 27.51 -19.17 -12.69
N GLU A 506 27.82 -20.27 -13.37
CA GLU A 506 28.97 -20.38 -14.25
C GLU A 506 28.54 -20.25 -15.71
N ASN A 507 29.17 -19.35 -16.46
CA ASN A 507 28.98 -19.25 -17.91
C ASN A 507 29.52 -20.52 -18.58
N ILE A 508 28.67 -21.25 -19.31
CA ILE A 508 29.03 -22.50 -19.96
C ILE A 508 28.81 -22.44 -21.47
N HIS A 509 29.56 -23.26 -22.21
CA HIS A 509 29.34 -23.46 -23.65
C HIS A 509 28.00 -24.21 -23.88
N PRO A 510 27.25 -23.94 -24.97
CA PRO A 510 26.00 -24.65 -25.29
C PRO A 510 26.10 -26.19 -25.26
N ASP A 511 27.25 -26.76 -25.62
CA ASP A 511 27.49 -28.20 -25.54
C ASP A 511 27.41 -28.75 -24.10
N GLN A 512 27.83 -27.96 -23.11
CA GLN A 512 27.72 -28.36 -21.71
C GLN A 512 26.28 -28.27 -21.22
N ALA A 513 25.51 -27.26 -21.64
CA ALA A 513 24.08 -27.21 -21.39
C ALA A 513 23.37 -28.45 -21.99
N THR A 514 23.81 -28.92 -23.16
CA THR A 514 23.30 -30.15 -23.79
C THR A 514 23.57 -31.39 -22.94
N LYS A 515 24.77 -31.50 -22.35
CA LYS A 515 25.10 -32.59 -21.42
C LYS A 515 24.25 -32.57 -20.15
N ILE A 516 23.90 -31.38 -19.66
CA ILE A 516 23.12 -31.20 -18.43
C ILE A 516 21.63 -31.50 -18.68
N LEU A 517 21.06 -30.97 -19.76
CA LEU A 517 19.62 -31.07 -20.03
C LEU A 517 19.23 -32.36 -20.75
N GLY A 518 20.16 -32.94 -21.52
CA GLY A 518 19.88 -34.01 -22.47
C GLY A 518 19.06 -33.54 -23.68
N GLU A 519 19.11 -34.31 -24.76
CA GLU A 519 18.17 -34.16 -25.87
C GLU A 519 16.86 -34.91 -25.55
N PRO A 520 15.68 -34.38 -25.91
CA PRO A 520 15.42 -33.22 -26.78
C PRO A 520 15.29 -31.85 -26.08
N HIS A 521 15.45 -31.79 -24.75
CA HIS A 521 15.23 -30.54 -24.00
C HIS A 521 16.25 -29.46 -24.37
N ALA A 522 17.52 -29.82 -24.53
CA ALA A 522 18.59 -28.88 -24.86
C ALA A 522 18.32 -28.10 -26.16
N SER A 523 18.04 -28.82 -27.26
CA SER A 523 17.73 -28.21 -28.55
C SER A 523 16.47 -27.35 -28.49
N THR A 524 15.43 -27.81 -27.79
CA THR A 524 14.18 -27.07 -27.60
C THR A 524 14.40 -25.76 -26.82
N VAL A 525 15.11 -25.81 -25.70
CA VAL A 525 15.41 -24.65 -24.86
C VAL A 525 16.22 -23.61 -25.63
N ALA A 526 17.29 -24.01 -26.32
CA ALA A 526 18.14 -23.09 -27.07
C ALA A 526 17.35 -22.41 -28.21
N ALA A 527 16.60 -23.19 -28.99
CA ALA A 527 15.79 -22.66 -30.10
C ALA A 527 14.68 -21.72 -29.60
N LEU A 528 13.99 -22.10 -28.53
CA LEU A 528 12.90 -21.31 -27.96
C LEU A 528 13.42 -20.01 -27.34
N ALA A 529 14.50 -20.05 -26.57
CA ALA A 529 15.11 -18.87 -25.97
C ALA A 529 15.48 -17.81 -27.04
N ILE A 530 16.13 -18.24 -28.13
CA ILE A 530 16.47 -17.33 -29.25
C ILE A 530 15.20 -16.76 -29.90
N LYS A 531 14.17 -17.60 -30.14
CA LYS A 531 12.90 -17.17 -30.75
C LYS A 531 12.18 -16.14 -29.87
N LEU A 532 12.11 -16.38 -28.57
CA LEU A 532 11.49 -15.47 -27.59
C LEU A 532 12.25 -14.15 -27.51
N TYR A 533 13.58 -14.20 -27.44
CA TYR A 533 14.41 -13.00 -27.44
C TYR A 533 14.18 -12.13 -28.68
N LYS A 534 14.15 -12.73 -29.89
CA LYS A 534 13.92 -11.99 -31.13
C LYS A 534 12.56 -11.30 -31.13
N ALA A 535 11.49 -12.01 -30.78
CA ALA A 535 10.15 -11.45 -30.69
C ALA A 535 10.07 -10.30 -29.67
N ALA A 536 10.69 -10.48 -28.49
CA ALA A 536 10.74 -9.46 -27.46
C ALA A 536 11.53 -8.22 -27.90
N HIS A 537 12.68 -8.42 -28.52
CA HIS A 537 13.56 -7.35 -29.00
C HIS A 537 12.88 -6.51 -30.08
N GLU A 538 12.23 -7.15 -31.05
CA GLU A 538 11.45 -6.47 -32.09
C GLU A 538 10.33 -5.62 -31.49
N TYR A 539 9.55 -6.17 -30.54
CA TYR A 539 8.51 -5.41 -29.85
C TYR A 539 9.09 -4.23 -29.07
N ALA A 540 10.11 -4.46 -28.23
CA ALA A 540 10.71 -3.43 -27.38
C ALA A 540 11.29 -2.26 -28.21
N LEU A 541 11.85 -2.55 -29.39
CA LEU A 541 12.35 -1.51 -30.30
C LEU A 541 11.27 -0.54 -30.77
N THR A 542 10.02 -1.01 -30.93
CA THR A 542 8.86 -0.14 -31.24
C THR A 542 8.48 0.76 -30.08
N ARG A 543 8.86 0.38 -28.86
CA ARG A 543 8.63 1.11 -27.61
C ARG A 543 9.83 1.96 -27.19
N GLY A 544 10.83 2.11 -28.06
CA GLY A 544 12.02 2.91 -27.77
C GLY A 544 12.97 2.28 -26.76
N VAL A 545 12.93 0.95 -26.60
CA VAL A 545 13.80 0.18 -25.70
C VAL A 545 14.62 -0.84 -26.50
N ILE A 546 15.91 -0.95 -26.21
CA ILE A 546 16.78 -2.01 -26.72
C ILE A 546 16.98 -3.04 -25.61
N ILE A 547 16.68 -4.30 -25.88
CA ILE A 547 16.99 -5.42 -24.97
C ILE A 547 18.37 -5.95 -25.36
N ALA A 548 19.41 -5.59 -24.60
CA ALA A 548 20.78 -6.00 -24.91
C ALA A 548 20.95 -7.53 -24.78
N ASP A 549 20.41 -8.06 -23.69
CA ASP A 549 20.37 -9.47 -23.33
C ASP A 549 19.30 -9.72 -22.27
N THR A 550 18.88 -10.97 -22.15
CA THR A 550 17.89 -11.45 -21.18
C THR A 550 18.25 -12.85 -20.72
N LYS A 551 17.80 -13.20 -19.51
CA LYS A 551 17.77 -14.57 -19.01
C LYS A 551 16.34 -15.10 -19.04
N PHE A 552 16.16 -16.31 -19.59
CA PHE A 552 14.95 -17.10 -19.41
C PHE A 552 15.21 -18.30 -18.51
N GLU A 553 14.17 -18.78 -17.85
CA GLU A 553 14.16 -20.10 -17.21
C GLU A 553 13.05 -20.95 -17.80
N PHE A 554 13.30 -22.26 -17.86
CA PHE A 554 12.34 -23.22 -18.40
C PHE A 554 12.11 -24.33 -17.39
N GLY A 555 10.86 -24.79 -17.30
CA GLY A 555 10.49 -26.01 -16.62
C GLY A 555 10.03 -27.08 -17.60
N VAL A 556 9.83 -28.28 -17.09
CA VAL A 556 9.19 -29.38 -17.82
C VAL A 556 7.90 -29.76 -17.13
N ASP A 557 6.84 -29.88 -17.91
CA ASP A 557 5.59 -30.52 -17.50
C ASP A 557 5.80 -32.03 -17.53
N GLU A 558 5.98 -32.67 -16.38
CA GLU A 558 6.33 -34.09 -16.30
C GLU A 558 5.26 -35.03 -16.87
N ALA A 559 4.00 -34.59 -17.00
CA ALA A 559 2.94 -35.39 -17.59
C ALA A 559 3.02 -35.44 -19.12
N THR A 560 3.55 -34.39 -19.74
CA THR A 560 3.62 -34.23 -21.21
C THR A 560 5.05 -34.25 -21.75
N ASN A 561 6.05 -34.13 -20.87
CA ASN A 561 7.45 -33.90 -21.18
C ASN A 561 7.69 -32.66 -22.06
N GLU A 562 6.82 -31.66 -21.97
CA GLU A 562 6.93 -30.40 -22.72
C GLU A 562 7.72 -29.34 -21.96
N VAL A 563 8.51 -28.56 -22.70
CA VAL A 563 9.25 -27.40 -22.18
C VAL A 563 8.29 -26.21 -22.03
N VAL A 564 8.27 -25.61 -20.84
CA VAL A 564 7.37 -24.51 -20.47
C VAL A 564 8.21 -23.31 -20.01
N LEU A 565 7.92 -22.12 -20.54
CA LEU A 565 8.54 -20.88 -20.10
C LEU A 565 8.10 -20.57 -18.66
N ALA A 566 9.07 -20.39 -17.78
CA ALA A 566 8.85 -20.19 -16.36
C ALA A 566 9.57 -18.92 -15.87
N ASP A 567 9.44 -18.69 -14.57
CA ASP A 567 10.06 -17.59 -13.84
C ASP A 567 9.56 -16.20 -14.28
N GLU A 568 10.27 -15.13 -13.87
CA GLU A 568 9.98 -13.80 -14.38
C GLU A 568 10.56 -13.64 -15.80
N VAL A 569 9.90 -12.85 -16.64
CA VAL A 569 10.27 -12.75 -18.04
C VAL A 569 10.45 -11.30 -18.45
N LEU A 570 11.65 -10.99 -18.97
CA LEU A 570 11.98 -9.72 -19.61
C LEU A 570 11.70 -8.52 -18.71
N THR A 571 12.20 -8.57 -17.48
CA THR A 571 12.09 -7.47 -16.52
C THR A 571 13.44 -6.78 -16.37
N PRO A 572 13.52 -5.58 -15.76
CA PRO A 572 14.82 -4.98 -15.44
C PRO A 572 15.66 -5.78 -14.43
N ASP A 573 15.09 -6.81 -13.76
CA ASP A 573 15.83 -7.75 -12.92
C ASP A 573 16.45 -8.89 -13.75
N SER A 574 15.81 -9.32 -14.85
CA SER A 574 16.26 -10.43 -15.70
C SER A 574 16.87 -10.01 -17.04
N SER A 575 16.86 -8.71 -17.37
CA SER A 575 17.31 -8.16 -18.66
C SER A 575 18.06 -6.84 -18.52
N ARG A 576 18.90 -6.54 -19.51
CA ARG A 576 19.50 -5.21 -19.68
C ARG A 576 18.73 -4.41 -20.72
N PHE A 577 18.09 -3.32 -20.27
CA PHE A 577 17.28 -2.46 -21.13
C PHE A 577 17.95 -1.12 -21.34
N TRP A 578 18.14 -0.72 -22.60
CA TRP A 578 18.73 0.56 -22.96
C TRP A 578 17.72 1.49 -23.65
N PRO A 579 17.74 2.80 -23.37
CA PRO A 579 16.96 3.78 -24.11
C PRO A 579 17.48 3.87 -25.55
N LYS A 580 16.62 3.62 -26.54
CA LYS A 580 16.99 3.63 -27.97
C LYS A 580 17.54 4.98 -28.43
N ASP A 581 17.03 6.07 -27.86
CA ASP A 581 17.39 7.46 -28.14
C ASP A 581 18.80 7.84 -27.65
N SER A 582 19.33 7.13 -26.66
CA SER A 582 20.67 7.40 -26.10
C SER A 582 21.74 6.38 -26.50
N TYR A 583 21.33 5.33 -27.24
CA TYR A 583 22.19 4.22 -27.62
C TYR A 583 23.31 4.63 -28.58
N ALA A 584 24.54 4.23 -28.26
CA ALA A 584 25.68 4.39 -29.16
C ALA A 584 26.72 3.27 -28.99
N VAL A 585 27.18 2.71 -30.11
CA VAL A 585 28.25 1.71 -30.16
C VAL A 585 29.59 2.31 -29.68
N GLY A 586 30.42 1.48 -29.04
CA GLY A 586 31.76 1.85 -28.59
C GLY A 586 31.83 2.38 -27.15
N ARG A 587 30.71 2.35 -26.41
CA ARG A 587 30.66 2.75 -25.00
C ARG A 587 29.71 1.88 -24.17
N GLY A 588 29.78 2.00 -22.85
CA GLY A 588 28.73 1.54 -21.95
C GLY A 588 27.45 2.37 -22.10
N GLN A 589 26.30 1.77 -21.81
CA GLN A 589 24.99 2.42 -21.95
C GLN A 589 24.38 2.75 -20.58
N GLN A 590 23.57 3.81 -20.53
CA GLN A 590 22.64 3.99 -19.42
C GLN A 590 21.56 2.91 -19.52
N SER A 591 21.23 2.29 -18.38
CA SER A 591 20.28 1.18 -18.32
C SER A 591 19.07 1.54 -17.48
N PHE A 592 17.90 0.97 -17.81
CA PHE A 592 16.70 1.03 -16.96
C PHE A 592 16.74 0.01 -15.82
N ASP A 593 17.86 -0.70 -15.64
CA ASP A 593 18.05 -1.72 -14.62
C ASP A 593 18.71 -1.19 -13.33
N LYS A 594 19.27 -2.12 -12.56
CA LYS A 594 19.97 -1.90 -11.29
C LYS A 594 21.26 -1.08 -11.40
N GLN A 595 21.60 -0.50 -12.54
CA GLN A 595 22.88 0.19 -12.74
C GLN A 595 23.08 1.38 -11.79
N PHE A 596 22.04 2.17 -11.47
CA PHE A 596 22.14 3.26 -10.50
C PHE A 596 22.55 2.77 -9.10
N LEU A 597 21.92 1.68 -8.63
CA LEU A 597 22.28 1.03 -7.37
C LEU A 597 23.71 0.49 -7.42
N ARG A 598 24.10 -0.15 -8.53
CA ARG A 598 25.45 -0.71 -8.71
C ARG A 598 26.54 0.36 -8.69
N ASP A 599 26.32 1.48 -9.38
CA ASP A 599 27.25 2.59 -9.47
C ASP A 599 27.40 3.30 -8.13
N TRP A 600 26.27 3.51 -7.42
CA TRP A 600 26.28 4.04 -6.06
C TRP A 600 27.05 3.14 -5.09
N LEU A 601 26.78 1.83 -5.09
CA LEU A 601 27.52 0.88 -4.24
C LEU A 601 29.03 0.88 -4.50
N VAL A 602 29.44 1.04 -5.77
CA VAL A 602 30.87 1.14 -6.12
C VAL A 602 31.44 2.47 -5.62
N LYS A 603 30.76 3.58 -5.90
CA LYS A 603 31.18 4.93 -5.52
C LYS A 603 31.37 5.07 -4.01
N GLU A 604 30.46 4.52 -3.22
CA GLU A 604 30.49 4.58 -1.75
C GLU A 604 31.36 3.47 -1.11
N GLY A 605 31.99 2.61 -1.91
CA GLY A 605 32.80 1.50 -1.38
C GLY A 605 31.98 0.45 -0.62
N LEU A 606 30.72 0.26 -1.00
CA LEU A 606 29.74 -0.66 -0.41
C LEU A 606 29.50 -1.93 -1.23
N LYS A 607 30.17 -2.09 -2.38
CA LYS A 607 30.07 -3.26 -3.25
C LYS A 607 30.24 -4.57 -2.47
N GLY A 608 29.20 -5.41 -2.50
CA GLY A 608 29.20 -6.76 -1.90
C GLY A 608 29.12 -6.79 -0.36
N LYS A 609 28.84 -5.65 0.30
CA LYS A 609 28.66 -5.62 1.76
C LYS A 609 27.22 -5.95 2.13
N GLU A 610 27.05 -6.75 3.19
CA GLU A 610 25.76 -7.04 3.81
C GLU A 610 25.24 -5.86 4.65
N GLY A 611 23.93 -5.83 4.91
CA GLY A 611 23.30 -4.80 5.75
C GLY A 611 23.32 -3.39 5.16
N VAL A 612 23.54 -3.27 3.84
CA VAL A 612 23.57 -1.96 3.18
C VAL A 612 22.15 -1.44 2.98
N ARG A 613 21.85 -0.29 3.58
CA ARG A 613 20.63 0.47 3.35
C ARG A 613 20.85 1.54 2.28
N MET A 614 20.02 1.51 1.23
CA MET A 614 20.01 2.56 0.20
C MET A 614 19.53 3.88 0.78
N THR A 615 20.11 5.00 0.35
CA THR A 615 19.54 6.32 0.60
C THR A 615 18.20 6.47 -0.10
N GLU A 616 17.35 7.37 0.40
CA GLU A 616 16.03 7.63 -0.22
C GLU A 616 16.17 8.06 -1.68
N GLU A 617 17.16 8.90 -2.00
CA GLU A 617 17.44 9.34 -3.37
C GLU A 617 17.75 8.17 -4.31
N ILE A 618 18.54 7.19 -3.85
CA ILE A 618 18.91 6.02 -4.65
C ILE A 618 17.70 5.10 -4.83
N ALA A 619 16.91 4.90 -3.78
CA ALA A 619 15.69 4.11 -3.86
C ALA A 619 14.68 4.74 -4.85
N LEU A 620 14.50 6.06 -4.80
CA LEU A 620 13.59 6.79 -5.68
C LEU A 620 14.06 6.74 -7.14
N LYS A 621 15.32 7.09 -7.43
CA LYS A 621 15.86 7.03 -8.80
C LYS A 621 15.78 5.63 -9.38
N THR A 622 16.01 4.61 -8.54
CA THR A 622 15.87 3.22 -8.94
C THR A 622 14.40 2.91 -9.26
N SER A 623 13.45 3.27 -8.39
CA SER A 623 12.00 3.12 -8.61
C SER A 623 11.54 3.76 -9.92
N GLU A 624 11.94 5.01 -10.17
CA GLU A 624 11.62 5.75 -11.40
C GLU A 624 12.06 4.99 -12.65
N LYS A 625 13.21 4.31 -12.62
CA LYS A 625 13.72 3.52 -13.75
C LYS A 625 12.94 2.23 -13.99
N TYR A 626 12.53 1.53 -12.93
CA TYR A 626 11.61 0.39 -13.08
C TYR A 626 10.26 0.85 -13.66
N LYS A 627 9.74 1.98 -13.17
CA LYS A 627 8.48 2.54 -13.66
C LYS A 627 8.60 2.94 -15.13
N GLU A 628 9.65 3.65 -15.51
CA GLU A 628 9.90 4.05 -16.90
C GLU A 628 10.02 2.83 -17.83
N ALA A 629 10.74 1.78 -17.41
CA ALA A 629 10.82 0.54 -18.17
C ALA A 629 9.44 -0.12 -18.35
N TRP A 630 8.67 -0.24 -17.25
CA TRP A 630 7.32 -0.79 -17.29
C TRP A 630 6.41 0.03 -18.20
N GLU A 631 6.38 1.36 -18.06
CA GLU A 631 5.56 2.26 -18.89
C GLU A 631 5.90 2.15 -20.37
N ARG A 632 7.19 2.13 -20.75
CA ARG A 632 7.59 1.96 -22.15
C ARG A 632 7.12 0.61 -22.69
N ILE A 633 7.37 -0.48 -21.96
CA ILE A 633 7.04 -1.83 -22.43
C ILE A 633 5.51 -2.04 -22.50
N THR A 634 4.77 -1.74 -21.43
CA THR A 634 3.33 -2.03 -21.34
C THR A 634 2.46 -0.93 -21.92
N GLY A 635 2.96 0.31 -22.01
CA GLY A 635 2.18 1.50 -22.36
C GLY A 635 1.51 2.16 -21.17
N GLY A 636 1.93 1.83 -19.94
CA GLY A 636 1.33 2.34 -18.71
C GLY A 636 0.01 1.66 -18.33
N VAL A 637 -0.26 0.47 -18.90
CA VAL A 637 -1.48 -0.32 -18.69
C VAL A 637 -1.15 -1.68 -18.09
#